data_AF-A0A424JIN8-F1
#
_entry.id   AF-A0A424JIN8-F1
#
_cell.length_a   1.000
_cell.length_b   1.000
_cell.length_c   1.000
_cell.angle_alpha   90.00
_cell.angle_beta   90.00
_cell.angle_gamma   90.00
#
_symmetry.space_group_name_H-M   'P 1'
#
loop_
_entity.id
_entity.type
_entity.pdbx_description
1 polymer ?
#
loop_
_entity_poly.entity_id
_entity_poly.type
_entity_poly.pdbx_seq_one_letter_code
_entity_poly.pdbx_strand_id
1 'polypeptide(L)'
;MINRFNKILLVFFLLFFFQPSFADELEINSKTVEIDRSNQIIIAEGNVELTDSQDNLIKSKKVIYDKKKQLANTYGETEILTSEKFIINGKNIVYDNNKKVISSDEKTLITDRDGNKISVSMFNYIVDKNMFLSTGEIKVIDDRNNEYYFSEIYIDEKKRKIVGSDIRAFLNDGGFKYDPRNEPRFYANSATISEDYTSFNKGIFTTCKNREKEKCPPWTIRAKEINHNSAKKTIYYDKAVLKIYDFPIFYFPKFFHPDPTVKRQSGFLLPQFSDNSTVGFATSIPYFWAVSKDKDMTFTPKLYADENILIKNEYRQAFKNSLLILDTSYTEGYKETVGKKTSGSRNHIFANYRRNFLEEKNSFSDFEINLQHVSNDTYLKVHDIETELVDNDQNILKNEIKYQKQNDEEYFGFLATAYEDLNKTDRTKYEYVLPNVVYERNLISSEKLGIVDLYTNAIAKNYNVNQTTKFLVNNVGWKSKSFNNAAGIQTNFEGLLKVVTYDAENTDEYKNEEFNAETFGAISYNASLPMFKKDLEKGSIDFLTPKASIRYAPGHMRDIDEDNLKLSYSNLFAINKNSQLDVVENGASATIGFELSNLDFNENITGDENYSLYLGQVFNLEENFDMPSRSSLDQKVSDMVGIGKVKFSENFSIKNEFSIDHNFNDINYNDLKASLLLGNAKFNIGYLEENNHIGNNSYLKSDFKIEINKSNNLSFDLKKNLETDSTEFYNLAYNYVNDCLRAGLVYRREFYTDRDIEASDTLMFNVSLFPFGGVSLPTIDR
;
A
#
# COMPACT_ATOMS: atom_id res chain seq x y z
N MET A 1 -76.81 -43.74 42.43
CA MET A 1 -76.80 -44.65 41.27
C MET A 1 -75.35 -45.04 41.03
N ILE A 2 -74.80 -45.95 41.84
CA ILE A 2 -74.81 -47.43 41.72
C ILE A 2 -73.68 -47.94 40.79
N ASN A 3 -72.70 -48.57 41.46
CA ASN A 3 -71.82 -49.70 41.10
C ASN A 3 -70.96 -49.64 39.82
N ARG A 4 -69.62 -49.74 39.88
CA ARG A 4 -68.74 -50.83 40.40
C ARG A 4 -69.04 -52.23 39.83
N PHE A 5 -67.96 -52.84 39.33
CA PHE A 5 -67.66 -54.28 39.34
C PHE A 5 -68.18 -55.19 38.21
N ASN A 6 -67.21 -55.61 37.39
CA ASN A 6 -66.94 -56.98 36.92
C ASN A 6 -67.93 -57.71 35.99
N LYS A 7 -67.58 -57.65 34.71
CA LYS A 7 -67.27 -58.81 33.81
C LYS A 7 -66.23 -58.27 32.82
N ILE A 8 -64.89 -58.34 32.95
CA ILE A 8 -63.93 -59.43 33.20
C ILE A 8 -64.38 -60.81 32.68
N LEU A 9 -63.50 -61.37 31.82
CA LEU A 9 -63.30 -62.78 31.49
C LEU A 9 -63.99 -63.35 30.23
N LEU A 10 -63.63 -62.90 29.01
CA LEU A 10 -63.44 -63.83 27.86
C LEU A 10 -62.83 -63.24 26.55
N VAL A 11 -62.03 -62.17 26.59
CA VAL A 11 -61.24 -61.75 25.40
C VAL A 11 -59.75 -61.59 25.73
N PHE A 12 -59.33 -62.10 26.89
CA PHE A 12 -57.94 -62.07 27.36
C PHE A 12 -57.46 -63.50 27.65
N PHE A 13 -57.44 -64.39 26.65
CA PHE A 13 -56.49 -65.51 26.52
C PHE A 13 -56.78 -66.35 25.26
N LEU A 14 -56.37 -65.85 24.10
CA LEU A 14 -55.92 -66.71 23.01
C LEU A 14 -54.80 -65.95 22.29
N LEU A 15 -53.60 -66.17 22.83
CA LEU A 15 -52.37 -66.44 22.07
C LEU A 15 -51.99 -65.32 21.08
N PHE A 16 -51.13 -64.37 21.44
CA PHE A 16 -49.68 -64.59 21.65
C PHE A 16 -49.08 -65.59 20.65
N PHE A 17 -48.06 -65.13 19.92
CA PHE A 17 -47.34 -65.75 18.80
C PHE A 17 -47.94 -65.53 17.41
N PHE A 18 -47.65 -64.36 16.84
CA PHE A 18 -46.92 -64.28 15.56
C PHE A 18 -46.15 -62.96 15.53
N GLN A 19 -44.94 -62.96 16.10
CA GLN A 19 -43.91 -62.04 15.61
C GLN A 19 -43.44 -62.58 14.26
N PRO A 20 -43.50 -61.83 13.15
CA PRO A 20 -42.69 -62.18 11.99
C PRO A 20 -41.23 -62.02 12.40
N SER A 21 -40.55 -63.16 12.54
CA SER A 21 -39.10 -63.23 12.50
C SER A 21 -38.66 -62.77 11.12
N PHE A 22 -38.34 -61.49 10.95
CA PHE A 22 -37.56 -61.04 9.81
C PHE A 22 -36.17 -61.65 9.96
N ALA A 23 -35.83 -62.61 9.09
CA ALA A 23 -34.45 -62.96 8.90
C ALA A 23 -33.78 -61.78 8.18
N ASP A 24 -32.69 -61.26 8.73
CA ASP A 24 -31.77 -60.33 8.05
C ASP A 24 -31.12 -61.08 6.86
N GLU A 25 -31.85 -61.23 5.75
CA GLU A 25 -31.25 -61.75 4.52
C GLU A 25 -30.67 -60.59 3.71
N LEU A 26 -29.37 -60.70 3.38
CA LEU A 26 -28.70 -59.76 2.47
C LEU A 26 -29.32 -59.89 1.08
N GLU A 27 -29.64 -58.75 0.48
CA GLU A 27 -30.15 -58.72 -0.89
C GLU A 27 -28.96 -58.71 -1.86
N ILE A 28 -28.83 -59.75 -2.69
CA ILE A 28 -27.73 -59.88 -3.67
C ILE A 28 -28.34 -59.96 -5.07
N ASN A 29 -28.03 -58.98 -5.91
CA ASN A 29 -28.40 -58.94 -7.33
C ASN A 29 -27.13 -59.07 -8.19
N SER A 30 -27.15 -59.93 -9.21
CA SER A 30 -26.02 -60.09 -10.14
C SER A 30 -26.45 -60.70 -11.47
N LYS A 31 -25.56 -60.66 -12.47
CA LYS A 31 -25.80 -61.29 -13.78
C LYS A 31 -25.81 -62.83 -13.69
N THR A 32 -24.94 -63.39 -12.86
CA THR A 32 -24.86 -64.84 -12.63
C THR A 32 -24.70 -65.12 -11.14
N VAL A 33 -25.45 -66.11 -10.64
CA VAL A 33 -25.39 -66.58 -9.25
C VAL A 33 -25.18 -68.10 -9.27
N GLU A 34 -24.12 -68.57 -8.63
CA GLU A 34 -23.84 -69.98 -8.39
C GLU A 34 -23.96 -70.26 -6.89
N ILE A 35 -24.71 -71.31 -6.51
CA ILE A 35 -24.97 -71.65 -5.11
C ILE A 35 -24.43 -73.05 -4.83
N ASP A 36 -23.38 -73.13 -4.01
CA ASP A 36 -22.91 -74.38 -3.42
C ASP A 36 -23.73 -74.70 -2.16
N ARG A 37 -24.74 -75.56 -2.33
CA ARG A 37 -25.66 -75.95 -1.25
C ARG A 37 -24.97 -76.75 -0.13
N SER A 38 -23.90 -77.48 -0.45
CA SER A 38 -23.13 -78.33 0.49
C SER A 38 -22.33 -77.48 1.47
N ASN A 39 -21.68 -76.43 0.97
CA ASN A 39 -20.87 -75.53 1.77
C ASN A 39 -21.60 -74.25 2.20
N GLN A 40 -22.83 -74.03 1.70
CA GLN A 40 -23.65 -72.82 1.92
C GLN A 40 -22.94 -71.54 1.45
N ILE A 41 -22.30 -71.62 0.28
CA ILE A 41 -21.57 -70.51 -0.36
C ILE A 41 -22.39 -70.00 -1.56
N ILE A 42 -22.52 -68.68 -1.67
CA ILE A 42 -23.11 -68.00 -2.82
C ILE A 42 -21.98 -67.26 -3.55
N ILE A 43 -21.79 -67.57 -4.83
CA ILE A 43 -20.84 -66.90 -5.71
C ILE A 43 -21.66 -66.07 -6.71
N ALA A 44 -21.57 -64.75 -6.60
CA ALA A 44 -22.22 -63.81 -7.49
C ALA A 44 -21.18 -63.16 -8.41
N GLU A 45 -21.45 -63.12 -9.72
CA GLU A 45 -20.55 -62.52 -10.72
C GLU A 45 -21.32 -61.66 -11.74
N GLY A 46 -20.62 -60.66 -12.30
CA GLY A 46 -21.13 -59.77 -13.35
C GLY A 46 -22.00 -58.64 -12.81
N ASN A 47 -21.37 -57.56 -12.35
CA ASN A 47 -21.99 -56.37 -11.75
C ASN A 47 -22.89 -56.74 -10.56
N VAL A 48 -22.26 -57.29 -9.52
CA VAL A 48 -22.94 -57.66 -8.28
C VAL A 48 -23.28 -56.41 -7.50
N GLU A 49 -24.52 -56.32 -7.03
CA GLU A 49 -25.01 -55.33 -6.08
C GLU A 49 -25.48 -56.09 -4.83
N LEU A 50 -24.86 -55.81 -3.68
CA LEU A 50 -25.22 -56.39 -2.39
C LEU A 50 -25.69 -55.27 -1.47
N THR A 51 -26.91 -55.37 -0.96
CA THR A 51 -27.48 -54.43 0.01
C THR A 51 -27.54 -55.07 1.39
N ASP A 52 -27.02 -54.38 2.39
CA ASP A 52 -27.07 -54.85 3.78
C ASP A 52 -28.34 -54.42 4.54
N SER A 53 -28.46 -54.85 5.80
CA SER A 53 -29.61 -54.54 6.67
C SER A 53 -29.75 -53.07 7.06
N GLN A 54 -28.82 -52.20 6.64
CA GLN A 54 -28.83 -50.77 6.90
C GLN A 54 -28.80 -49.98 5.58
N ASP A 55 -29.22 -50.57 4.46
CA ASP A 55 -29.26 -49.95 3.13
C ASP A 55 -27.89 -49.48 2.61
N ASN A 56 -26.78 -50.07 3.08
CA ASN A 56 -25.48 -49.85 2.44
C ASN A 56 -25.37 -50.74 1.18
N LEU A 57 -25.04 -50.13 0.05
CA LEU A 57 -24.97 -50.78 -1.26
C LEU A 57 -23.52 -51.05 -1.65
N ILE A 58 -23.14 -52.31 -1.73
CA ILE A 58 -21.82 -52.79 -2.12
C ILE A 58 -21.87 -53.27 -3.58
N LYS A 59 -21.07 -52.65 -4.45
CA LYS A 59 -20.95 -52.98 -5.87
C LYS A 59 -19.58 -53.58 -6.18
N SER A 60 -19.56 -54.76 -6.79
CA SER A 60 -18.30 -55.40 -7.22
C SER A 60 -18.50 -56.29 -8.45
N LYS A 61 -17.40 -56.66 -9.13
CA LYS A 61 -17.46 -57.61 -10.24
C LYS A 61 -17.77 -59.03 -9.78
N LYS A 62 -17.31 -59.39 -8.58
CA LYS A 62 -17.45 -60.72 -7.98
C LYS A 62 -17.57 -60.62 -6.46
N VAL A 63 -18.55 -61.32 -5.89
CA VAL A 63 -18.76 -61.44 -4.44
C VAL A 63 -18.93 -62.90 -4.08
N ILE A 64 -18.24 -63.35 -3.04
CA ILE A 64 -18.41 -64.69 -2.45
C ILE A 64 -18.96 -64.51 -1.04
N TYR A 65 -20.18 -64.98 -0.81
CA TYR A 65 -20.86 -64.95 0.48
C TYR A 65 -20.91 -66.33 1.13
N ASP A 66 -20.24 -66.49 2.28
CA ASP A 66 -20.29 -67.69 3.11
C ASP A 66 -21.42 -67.54 4.14
N LYS A 67 -22.55 -68.23 3.93
CA LYS A 67 -23.74 -68.12 4.79
C LYS A 67 -23.52 -68.73 6.19
N LYS A 68 -22.56 -69.65 6.37
CA LYS A 68 -22.23 -70.21 7.69
C LYS A 68 -21.42 -69.22 8.52
N LYS A 69 -20.44 -68.57 7.90
CA LYS A 69 -19.58 -67.59 8.56
C LYS A 69 -20.18 -66.18 8.57
N GLN A 70 -21.23 -65.95 7.77
CA GLN A 70 -21.86 -64.64 7.56
C GLN A 70 -20.84 -63.60 7.04
N LEU A 71 -19.96 -64.03 6.13
CA LEU A 71 -18.90 -63.20 5.53
C LEU A 71 -19.11 -63.05 4.03
N ALA A 72 -19.20 -61.81 3.54
CA ALA A 72 -19.16 -61.50 2.11
C ALA A 72 -17.79 -60.93 1.74
N ASN A 73 -17.09 -61.59 0.82
CA ASN A 73 -15.79 -61.13 0.30
C ASN A 73 -15.97 -60.66 -1.13
N THR A 74 -15.61 -59.42 -1.42
CA THR A 74 -15.55 -58.91 -2.79
C THR A 74 -14.16 -59.20 -3.39
N TYR A 75 -14.07 -59.28 -4.72
CA TYR A 75 -12.81 -59.52 -5.41
C TYR A 75 -12.60 -58.49 -6.52
N GLY A 76 -11.50 -57.73 -6.43
CA GLY A 76 -11.20 -56.62 -7.32
C GLY A 76 -11.81 -55.29 -6.88
N GLU A 77 -11.94 -54.35 -7.82
CA GLU A 77 -12.51 -53.01 -7.55
C GLU A 77 -13.92 -53.14 -6.96
N THR A 78 -14.14 -52.45 -5.85
CA THR A 78 -15.38 -52.46 -5.09
C THR A 78 -15.75 -51.04 -4.71
N GLU A 79 -16.98 -50.66 -5.05
CA GLU A 79 -17.59 -49.38 -4.68
C GLU A 79 -18.64 -49.65 -3.61
N ILE A 80 -18.66 -48.87 -2.53
CA ILE A 80 -19.70 -48.95 -1.50
C ILE A 80 -20.33 -47.58 -1.36
N LEU A 81 -21.65 -47.53 -1.48
CA LEU A 81 -22.46 -46.38 -1.14
C LEU A 81 -23.08 -46.65 0.24
N THR A 82 -22.64 -45.90 1.26
CA THR A 82 -23.22 -46.04 2.61
C THR A 82 -24.63 -45.46 2.67
N SER A 83 -25.41 -45.82 3.68
CA SER A 83 -26.71 -45.22 3.98
C SER A 83 -26.63 -43.72 4.17
N GLU A 84 -25.50 -43.24 4.69
CA GLU A 84 -25.21 -41.83 4.80
C GLU A 84 -24.56 -41.25 3.52
N LYS A 85 -24.62 -41.93 2.37
CA LYS A 85 -24.16 -41.45 1.06
C LYS A 85 -22.65 -41.18 0.96
N PHE A 86 -21.81 -41.80 1.78
CA PHE A 86 -20.37 -41.81 1.56
C PHE A 86 -20.06 -42.82 0.45
N ILE A 87 -19.07 -42.50 -0.39
CA ILE A 87 -18.62 -43.38 -1.48
C ILE A 87 -17.26 -43.94 -1.11
N ILE A 88 -17.17 -45.24 -0.91
CA ILE A 88 -15.91 -45.94 -0.62
C ILE A 88 -15.48 -46.69 -1.88
N ASN A 89 -14.31 -46.35 -2.40
CA ASN A 89 -13.70 -47.03 -3.54
C ASN A 89 -12.43 -47.74 -3.08
N GLY A 90 -12.47 -49.07 -3.09
CA GLY A 90 -11.36 -49.91 -2.61
C GLY A 90 -11.30 -51.25 -3.32
N LYS A 91 -10.49 -52.16 -2.77
CA LYS A 91 -10.30 -53.51 -3.31
C LYS A 91 -10.50 -54.55 -2.21
N ASN A 92 -10.97 -55.72 -2.63
CA ASN A 92 -11.03 -56.93 -1.80
C ASN A 92 -11.65 -56.66 -0.42
N ILE A 93 -12.86 -56.10 -0.41
CA ILE A 93 -13.54 -55.66 0.81
C ILE A 93 -14.26 -56.84 1.44
N VAL A 94 -14.20 -56.92 2.77
CA VAL A 94 -14.85 -57.96 3.58
C VAL A 94 -15.99 -57.34 4.37
N TYR A 95 -17.20 -57.87 4.19
CA TYR A 95 -18.36 -57.57 5.04
C TYR A 95 -18.63 -58.74 5.99
N ASP A 96 -18.48 -58.50 7.29
CA ASP A 96 -18.80 -59.42 8.38
C ASP A 96 -20.17 -59.06 8.96
N ASN A 97 -21.20 -59.82 8.57
CA ASN A 97 -22.59 -59.59 8.98
C ASN A 97 -22.83 -60.00 10.45
N ASN A 98 -21.97 -60.83 11.06
CA ASN A 98 -22.05 -61.14 12.50
C ASN A 98 -21.57 -59.97 13.36
N LYS A 99 -20.48 -59.34 12.95
CA LYS A 99 -19.91 -58.17 13.65
C LYS A 99 -20.51 -56.84 13.19
N LYS A 100 -21.26 -56.86 12.08
CA LYS A 100 -21.77 -55.67 11.38
C LYS A 100 -20.61 -54.71 11.04
N VAL A 101 -19.55 -55.26 10.42
CA VAL A 101 -18.34 -54.52 10.05
C VAL A 101 -18.01 -54.73 8.57
N ILE A 102 -17.74 -53.64 7.84
CA ILE A 102 -17.12 -53.66 6.50
C ILE A 102 -15.66 -53.26 6.67
N SER A 103 -14.72 -54.01 6.11
CA SER A 103 -13.28 -53.75 6.31
C SER A 103 -12.44 -54.09 5.09
N SER A 104 -11.27 -53.43 4.98
CA SER A 104 -10.24 -53.75 3.98
C SER A 104 -8.87 -53.33 4.49
N ASP A 105 -7.85 -54.13 4.18
CA ASP A 105 -6.43 -53.84 4.43
C ASP A 105 -5.71 -53.28 3.19
N GLU A 106 -6.48 -52.91 2.16
CA GLU A 106 -5.98 -52.34 0.91
C GLU A 106 -6.23 -50.82 0.87
N LYS A 107 -5.42 -50.13 0.05
CA LYS A 107 -5.58 -48.69 -0.19
C LYS A 107 -7.00 -48.38 -0.65
N THR A 108 -7.66 -47.54 0.11
CA THR A 108 -9.07 -47.21 -0.08
C THR A 108 -9.22 -45.69 -0.13
N LEU A 109 -10.07 -45.21 -1.04
CA LEU A 109 -10.47 -43.83 -1.16
C LEU A 109 -11.92 -43.67 -0.73
N ILE A 110 -12.14 -42.94 0.35
CA ILE A 110 -13.47 -42.59 0.85
C ILE A 110 -13.77 -41.16 0.42
N THR A 111 -14.91 -40.93 -0.22
CA THR A 111 -15.43 -39.60 -0.55
C THR A 111 -16.61 -39.32 0.36
N ASP A 112 -16.53 -38.25 1.14
CA ASP A 112 -17.65 -37.83 1.99
C ASP A 112 -18.71 -37.03 1.23
N ARG A 113 -19.75 -36.60 1.93
CA ARG A 113 -20.85 -35.80 1.36
C ARG A 113 -20.43 -34.43 0.84
N ASP A 114 -19.39 -33.86 1.44
CA ASP A 114 -18.91 -32.51 1.12
C ASP A 114 -17.88 -32.56 -0.02
N GLY A 115 -17.53 -33.77 -0.50
CA GLY A 115 -16.60 -34.00 -1.59
C GLY A 115 -15.15 -34.15 -1.14
N ASN A 116 -14.90 -34.22 0.17
CA ASN A 116 -13.56 -34.43 0.71
C ASN A 116 -13.08 -35.85 0.38
N LYS A 117 -11.82 -35.96 -0.01
CA LYS A 117 -11.17 -37.22 -0.41
C LYS A 117 -10.28 -37.73 0.70
N ILE A 118 -10.66 -38.86 1.28
CA ILE A 118 -9.99 -39.48 2.43
C ILE A 118 -9.32 -40.77 1.94
N SER A 119 -8.02 -40.71 1.76
CA SER A 119 -7.18 -41.85 1.41
C SER A 119 -6.69 -42.54 2.67
N VAL A 120 -6.93 -43.85 2.76
CA VAL A 120 -6.53 -44.68 3.91
C VAL A 120 -5.83 -45.96 3.42
N SER A 121 -4.87 -46.46 4.19
CA SER A 121 -4.20 -47.74 3.93
C SER A 121 -5.05 -48.96 4.29
N MET A 122 -5.96 -48.79 5.24
CA MET A 122 -6.92 -49.80 5.70
C MET A 122 -8.14 -49.08 6.27
N PHE A 123 -9.30 -49.73 6.36
CA PHE A 123 -10.45 -49.18 7.09
C PHE A 123 -11.28 -50.27 7.76
N ASN A 124 -11.94 -49.88 8.85
CA ASN A 124 -13.00 -50.63 9.51
C ASN A 124 -14.23 -49.72 9.63
N TYR A 125 -15.32 -50.09 8.98
CA TYR A 125 -16.60 -49.39 9.05
C TYR A 125 -17.59 -50.19 9.90
N ILE A 126 -17.96 -49.66 11.05
CA ILE A 126 -18.94 -50.24 11.96
C ILE A 126 -20.33 -49.81 11.49
N VAL A 127 -21.05 -50.73 10.86
CA VAL A 127 -22.32 -50.48 10.16
C VAL A 127 -23.39 -49.94 11.12
N ASP A 128 -23.59 -50.58 12.28
CA ASP A 128 -24.61 -50.16 13.27
C ASP A 128 -24.40 -48.76 13.83
N LYS A 129 -23.15 -48.27 13.80
CA LYS A 129 -22.76 -46.96 14.32
C LYS A 129 -22.54 -45.91 13.24
N ASN A 130 -22.58 -46.29 11.95
CA ASN A 130 -22.19 -45.45 10.83
C ASN A 130 -20.82 -44.78 11.06
N MET A 131 -19.82 -45.59 11.45
CA MET A 131 -18.53 -45.08 11.93
C MET A 131 -17.35 -45.75 11.24
N PHE A 132 -16.47 -44.96 10.62
CA PHE A 132 -15.18 -45.44 10.12
C PHE A 132 -14.08 -45.28 11.17
N LEU A 133 -13.18 -46.27 11.17
CA LEU A 133 -11.92 -46.26 11.89
C LEU A 133 -10.81 -46.63 10.94
N SER A 134 -9.72 -45.89 10.96
CA SER A 134 -8.50 -46.22 10.23
C SER A 134 -7.27 -45.80 11.02
N THR A 135 -6.19 -46.56 10.82
CA THR A 135 -4.87 -46.33 11.42
C THR A 135 -3.80 -46.49 10.35
N GLY A 136 -2.73 -45.72 10.43
CA GLY A 136 -1.60 -45.79 9.48
C GLY A 136 -1.47 -44.53 8.63
N GLU A 137 -1.26 -44.69 7.33
CA GLU A 137 -1.11 -43.56 6.41
C GLU A 137 -2.49 -43.04 5.98
N ILE A 138 -2.94 -41.95 6.61
CA ILE A 138 -4.21 -41.31 6.34
C ILE A 138 -3.96 -39.92 5.75
N LYS A 139 -4.54 -39.65 4.58
CA LYS A 139 -4.51 -38.34 3.91
C LYS A 139 -5.93 -37.90 3.57
N VAL A 140 -6.33 -36.74 4.07
CA VAL A 140 -7.59 -36.07 3.72
C VAL A 140 -7.25 -34.86 2.84
N ILE A 141 -7.97 -34.72 1.72
CA ILE A 141 -7.93 -33.54 0.87
C ILE A 141 -9.33 -32.94 0.85
N ASP A 142 -9.45 -31.68 1.25
CA ASP A 142 -10.74 -30.97 1.22
C ASP A 142 -11.06 -30.37 -0.16
N ASP A 143 -12.27 -29.82 -0.29
CA ASP A 143 -12.78 -29.15 -1.49
C ASP A 143 -11.92 -27.95 -1.96
N ARG A 144 -11.15 -27.35 -1.04
CA ARG A 144 -10.20 -26.26 -1.29
C ARG A 144 -8.77 -26.75 -1.58
N ASN A 145 -8.56 -28.05 -1.70
CA ASN A 145 -7.26 -28.70 -1.86
C ASN A 145 -6.29 -28.45 -0.68
N ASN A 146 -6.80 -28.25 0.54
CA ASN A 146 -5.96 -28.34 1.74
C ASN A 146 -5.69 -29.81 2.05
N GLU A 147 -4.47 -30.12 2.50
CA GLU A 147 -4.06 -31.48 2.82
C GLU A 147 -3.94 -31.67 4.33
N TYR A 148 -4.56 -32.73 4.85
CA TYR A 148 -4.49 -33.12 6.26
C TYR A 148 -3.98 -34.55 6.37
N TYR A 149 -3.00 -34.77 7.23
CA TYR A 149 -2.43 -36.08 7.51
C TYR A 149 -2.72 -36.47 8.95
N PHE A 150 -3.09 -37.72 9.18
CA PHE A 150 -3.40 -38.26 10.51
C PHE A 150 -2.68 -39.60 10.73
N SER A 151 -2.44 -39.97 11.98
CA SER A 151 -1.98 -41.32 12.35
C SER A 151 -3.15 -42.27 12.61
N GLU A 152 -4.25 -41.75 13.16
CA GLU A 152 -5.51 -42.45 13.36
C GLU A 152 -6.66 -41.50 13.04
N ILE A 153 -7.75 -42.03 12.49
CA ILE A 153 -8.95 -41.25 12.15
C ILE A 153 -10.22 -42.04 12.51
N TYR A 154 -11.19 -41.31 13.04
CA TYR A 154 -12.52 -41.76 13.39
C TYR A 154 -13.52 -40.84 12.69
N ILE A 155 -14.41 -41.39 11.87
CA ILE A 155 -15.40 -40.62 11.12
C ILE A 155 -16.79 -41.11 11.51
N ASP A 156 -17.57 -40.25 12.16
CA ASP A 156 -18.99 -40.47 12.46
C ASP A 156 -19.82 -39.84 11.34
N GLU A 157 -20.38 -40.66 10.44
CA GLU A 157 -21.10 -40.17 9.26
C GLU A 157 -22.37 -39.40 9.65
N LYS A 158 -23.10 -39.89 10.66
CA LYS A 158 -24.37 -39.30 11.13
C LYS A 158 -24.15 -37.90 11.69
N LYS A 159 -23.09 -37.73 12.48
CA LYS A 159 -22.74 -36.42 13.07
C LYS A 159 -21.83 -35.58 12.18
N ARG A 160 -21.40 -36.11 11.02
CA ARG A 160 -20.40 -35.48 10.13
C ARG A 160 -19.17 -35.01 10.91
N LYS A 161 -18.65 -35.89 11.77
CA LYS A 161 -17.59 -35.55 12.71
C LYS A 161 -16.37 -36.43 12.45
N ILE A 162 -15.23 -35.78 12.25
CA ILE A 162 -13.93 -36.42 12.11
C ILE A 162 -13.11 -36.15 13.37
N VAL A 163 -12.54 -37.20 13.97
CA VAL A 163 -11.58 -37.09 15.07
C VAL A 163 -10.32 -37.81 14.65
N GLY A 164 -9.16 -37.17 14.80
CA GLY A 164 -7.90 -37.81 14.45
C GLY A 164 -6.75 -37.41 15.36
N SER A 165 -5.71 -38.24 15.39
CA SER A 165 -4.47 -38.03 16.15
C SER A 165 -3.32 -37.57 15.25
N ASP A 166 -2.38 -36.85 15.84
CA ASP A 166 -1.13 -36.36 15.22
C ASP A 166 -1.35 -35.65 13.87
N ILE A 167 -2.27 -34.68 13.87
CA ILE A 167 -2.64 -33.95 12.67
C ILE A 167 -1.48 -33.10 12.16
N ARG A 168 -1.24 -33.19 10.86
CA ARG A 168 -0.39 -32.28 10.09
C ARG A 168 -1.23 -31.72 8.95
N ALA A 169 -1.54 -30.43 8.99
CA ALA A 169 -2.32 -29.76 7.96
C ALA A 169 -1.48 -28.77 7.17
N PHE A 170 -1.66 -28.77 5.85
CA PHE A 170 -1.01 -27.87 4.90
C PHE A 170 -2.11 -27.15 4.12
N LEU A 171 -2.19 -25.84 4.29
CA LEU A 171 -3.28 -25.03 3.78
C LEU A 171 -2.88 -24.37 2.46
N ASN A 172 -3.74 -24.45 1.46
CA ASN A 172 -3.52 -23.88 0.14
C ASN A 172 -4.34 -22.59 -0.12
N ASP A 173 -5.10 -22.14 0.88
CA ASP A 173 -5.96 -20.95 0.78
C ASP A 173 -5.15 -19.67 0.52
N GLY A 174 -5.53 -18.92 -0.53
CA GLY A 174 -4.90 -17.67 -0.92
C GLY A 174 -4.98 -16.59 0.16
N GLY A 175 -5.97 -16.66 1.07
CA GLY A 175 -6.10 -15.70 2.17
C GLY A 175 -4.93 -15.71 3.17
N PHE A 176 -4.12 -16.78 3.19
CA PHE A 176 -2.91 -16.85 4.02
C PHE A 176 -1.62 -16.45 3.26
N LYS A 177 -1.68 -16.27 1.94
CA LYS A 177 -0.52 -16.04 1.07
C LYS A 177 -0.31 -14.54 0.79
N TYR A 178 0.04 -13.79 1.84
CA TYR A 178 0.45 -12.38 1.71
C TYR A 178 1.73 -12.21 0.90
N ASP A 179 2.63 -13.19 0.99
CA ASP A 179 3.77 -13.41 0.12
C ASP A 179 3.55 -14.74 -0.64
N PRO A 180 3.84 -14.80 -1.96
CA PRO A 180 3.70 -16.04 -2.73
C PRO A 180 4.50 -17.23 -2.17
N ARG A 181 5.53 -16.96 -1.35
CA ARG A 181 6.38 -17.96 -0.70
C ARG A 181 5.78 -18.53 0.59
N ASN A 182 4.69 -17.97 1.13
CA ASN A 182 4.06 -18.48 2.34
C ASN A 182 3.56 -19.91 2.16
N GLU A 183 3.84 -20.76 3.15
CA GLU A 183 3.42 -22.16 3.20
C GLU A 183 2.70 -22.43 4.53
N PRO A 184 1.43 -22.01 4.64
CA PRO A 184 0.69 -22.07 5.89
C PRO A 184 0.46 -23.50 6.34
N ARG A 185 0.83 -23.78 7.58
CA ARG A 185 0.80 -25.13 8.13
C ARG A 185 0.43 -25.14 9.61
N PHE A 186 -0.14 -26.27 9.99
CA PHE A 186 -0.69 -26.48 11.31
C PHE A 186 -0.36 -27.89 11.81
N TYR A 187 0.04 -27.99 13.07
CA TYR A 187 0.38 -29.26 13.73
C TYR A 187 -0.33 -29.36 15.07
N ALA A 188 -0.93 -30.50 15.41
CA ALA A 188 -1.53 -30.74 16.73
C ALA A 188 -1.56 -32.23 17.09
N ASN A 189 -1.65 -32.54 18.39
CA ASN A 189 -1.72 -33.92 18.87
C ASN A 189 -3.07 -34.59 18.54
N SER A 190 -4.14 -33.80 18.47
CA SER A 190 -5.45 -34.31 18.07
C SER A 190 -6.28 -33.21 17.43
N ALA A 191 -7.11 -33.57 16.47
CA ALA A 191 -8.11 -32.69 15.88
C ALA A 191 -9.51 -33.27 16.04
N THR A 192 -10.49 -32.40 16.19
CA THR A 192 -11.91 -32.70 16.02
C THR A 192 -12.45 -31.73 15.00
N ILE A 193 -12.89 -32.24 13.86
CA ILE A 193 -13.45 -31.48 12.75
C ILE A 193 -14.94 -31.83 12.67
N SER A 194 -15.78 -30.81 12.61
CA SER A 194 -17.22 -30.89 12.37
C SER A 194 -17.63 -29.72 11.49
N GLU A 195 -18.86 -29.71 11.00
CA GLU A 195 -19.38 -28.72 10.04
C GLU A 195 -19.04 -27.26 10.42
N ASP A 196 -19.38 -26.83 11.64
CA ASP A 196 -19.18 -25.45 12.09
C ASP A 196 -17.97 -25.23 13.01
N TYR A 197 -17.38 -26.31 13.52
CA TYR A 197 -16.40 -26.23 14.59
C TYR A 197 -15.23 -27.19 14.36
N THR A 198 -14.03 -26.62 14.38
CA THR A 198 -12.78 -27.39 14.37
C THR A 198 -11.98 -27.07 15.61
N SER A 199 -11.57 -28.09 16.35
CA SER A 199 -10.76 -27.97 17.56
C SER A 199 -9.47 -28.75 17.43
N PHE A 200 -8.37 -28.15 17.87
CA PHE A 200 -7.05 -28.73 17.84
C PHE A 200 -6.41 -28.65 19.24
N ASN A 201 -5.97 -29.78 19.77
CA ASN A 201 -5.28 -29.83 21.07
C ASN A 201 -3.77 -29.78 20.89
N LYS A 202 -3.12 -28.91 21.69
CA LYS A 202 -1.68 -28.63 21.67
C LYS A 202 -1.19 -28.22 20.27
N GLY A 203 -1.91 -27.29 19.66
CA GLY A 203 -1.66 -26.84 18.29
C GLY A 203 -0.51 -25.86 18.14
N ILE A 204 0.13 -25.89 16.97
CA ILE A 204 1.17 -24.96 16.51
C ILE A 204 0.80 -24.49 15.10
N PHE A 205 0.79 -23.17 14.89
CA PHE A 205 0.44 -22.53 13.62
C PHE A 205 1.54 -21.57 13.15
N THR A 206 1.79 -21.55 11.83
CA THR A 206 2.64 -20.55 11.15
C THR A 206 2.24 -20.42 9.67
N THR A 207 2.39 -19.22 9.09
CA THR A 207 2.24 -18.97 7.64
C THR A 207 3.57 -18.96 6.90
N CYS A 208 4.68 -19.01 7.62
CA CYS A 208 6.00 -18.86 7.04
C CYS A 208 6.34 -20.02 6.09
N LYS A 209 7.09 -19.73 5.04
CA LYS A 209 7.72 -20.72 4.16
C LYS A 209 8.41 -21.82 4.99
N ASN A 210 8.29 -23.08 4.57
CA ASN A 210 9.10 -24.13 5.15
C ASN A 210 10.58 -23.94 4.79
N ARG A 211 11.46 -23.98 5.79
CA ARG A 211 12.90 -23.74 5.63
C ARG A 211 13.61 -25.08 5.76
N GLU A 212 14.25 -25.54 4.68
CA GLU A 212 15.05 -26.77 4.69
C GLU A 212 16.14 -26.71 5.79
N LYS A 213 16.49 -27.87 6.37
CA LYS A 213 17.53 -28.06 7.43
C LYS A 213 17.19 -27.47 8.81
N GLU A 214 16.12 -27.94 9.44
CA GLU A 214 15.79 -27.70 10.87
C GLU A 214 15.74 -26.23 11.32
N LYS A 215 15.63 -25.27 10.39
CA LYS A 215 15.55 -23.84 10.76
C LYS A 215 14.15 -23.51 11.26
N CYS A 216 14.08 -22.98 12.47
CA CYS A 216 12.83 -22.53 13.06
C CYS A 216 12.17 -21.44 12.18
N PRO A 217 10.83 -21.52 11.98
CA PRO A 217 10.10 -20.47 11.28
C PRO A 217 10.24 -19.14 12.04
N PRO A 218 10.25 -17.99 11.35
CA PRO A 218 10.37 -16.67 11.96
C PRO A 218 9.39 -16.40 13.08
N TRP A 219 8.18 -16.95 12.97
CA TRP A 219 7.22 -16.89 14.05
C TRP A 219 6.35 -18.15 14.08
N THR A 220 5.90 -18.50 15.28
CA THR A 220 4.86 -19.52 15.51
C THR A 220 3.93 -19.07 16.62
N ILE A 221 2.68 -19.50 16.54
CA ILE A 221 1.77 -19.45 17.68
C ILE A 221 1.53 -20.88 18.15
N ARG A 222 1.89 -21.16 19.41
CA ARG A 222 1.60 -22.43 20.07
C ARG A 222 0.52 -22.22 21.11
N ALA A 223 -0.52 -23.03 21.12
CA ALA A 223 -1.58 -22.92 22.12
C ALA A 223 -1.96 -24.28 22.71
N LYS A 224 -2.57 -24.28 23.89
CA LYS A 224 -3.11 -25.50 24.49
C LYS A 224 -4.29 -26.03 23.68
N GLU A 225 -5.12 -25.13 23.17
CA GLU A 225 -6.30 -25.44 22.38
C GLU A 225 -6.48 -24.35 21.33
N ILE A 226 -6.74 -24.75 20.07
CA ILE A 226 -7.02 -23.83 18.95
C ILE A 226 -8.36 -24.23 18.37
N ASN A 227 -9.32 -23.31 18.40
CA ASN A 227 -10.69 -23.55 18.04
C ASN A 227 -11.09 -22.61 16.90
N HIS A 228 -11.36 -23.18 15.74
CA HIS A 228 -11.92 -22.46 14.60
C HIS A 228 -13.44 -22.60 14.61
N ASN A 229 -14.13 -21.47 14.63
CA ASN A 229 -15.58 -21.40 14.47
C ASN A 229 -15.90 -20.82 13.09
N SER A 230 -16.28 -21.69 12.15
CA SER A 230 -16.54 -21.34 10.75
C SER A 230 -17.73 -20.39 10.61
N ALA A 231 -18.78 -20.58 11.44
CA ALA A 231 -19.95 -19.70 11.44
C ALA A 231 -19.63 -18.26 11.88
N LYS A 232 -18.70 -18.09 12.83
CA LYS A 232 -18.20 -16.78 13.29
C LYS A 232 -16.96 -16.30 12.52
N LYS A 233 -16.41 -17.10 11.61
CA LYS A 233 -15.16 -16.83 10.88
C LYS A 233 -13.99 -16.40 11.77
N THR A 234 -13.87 -17.02 12.93
CA THR A 234 -12.91 -16.61 13.97
C THR A 234 -12.15 -17.82 14.50
N ILE A 235 -10.84 -17.65 14.68
CA ILE A 235 -9.96 -18.64 15.30
C ILE A 235 -9.62 -18.16 16.71
N TYR A 236 -9.87 -19.02 17.71
CA TYR A 236 -9.61 -18.77 19.12
C TYR A 236 -8.44 -19.64 19.60
N TYR A 237 -7.59 -19.07 20.44
CA TYR A 237 -6.43 -19.72 21.04
C TYR A 237 -6.56 -19.64 22.56
N ASP A 238 -6.46 -20.80 23.22
CA ASP A 238 -6.37 -20.90 24.68
C ASP A 238 -4.92 -21.06 25.12
N LYS A 239 -4.44 -20.18 26.00
CA LYS A 239 -3.06 -20.18 26.52
C LYS A 239 -2.04 -20.19 25.39
N ALA A 240 -2.16 -19.20 24.50
CA ALA A 240 -1.29 -19.06 23.35
C ALA A 240 0.06 -18.46 23.75
N VAL A 241 1.13 -18.92 23.12
CA VAL A 241 2.48 -18.36 23.21
C VAL A 241 2.90 -18.01 21.79
N LEU A 242 3.08 -16.72 21.53
CA LEU A 242 3.71 -16.23 20.31
C LEU A 242 5.23 -16.34 20.48
N LYS A 243 5.85 -17.09 19.60
CA LYS A 243 7.31 -17.17 19.49
C LYS A 243 7.78 -16.44 18.26
N ILE A 244 8.86 -15.69 18.39
CA ILE A 244 9.65 -15.19 17.27
C ILE A 244 10.92 -16.04 17.25
N TYR A 245 11.10 -16.82 16.17
CA TYR A 245 12.00 -17.96 16.15
C TYR A 245 11.75 -18.88 17.36
N ASP A 246 12.78 -19.17 18.16
CA ASP A 246 12.66 -20.02 19.36
C ASP A 246 12.34 -19.25 20.64
N PHE A 247 12.32 -17.92 20.58
CA PHE A 247 12.12 -17.06 21.73
C PHE A 247 10.62 -16.81 21.96
N PRO A 248 10.06 -17.20 23.12
CA PRO A 248 8.70 -16.81 23.48
C PRO A 248 8.65 -15.32 23.81
N ILE A 249 7.88 -14.54 23.04
CA ILE A 249 7.79 -13.09 23.20
C ILE A 249 6.56 -12.70 24.00
N PHE A 250 5.39 -13.28 23.68
CA PHE A 250 4.13 -12.94 24.34
C PHE A 250 3.33 -14.18 24.71
N TYR A 251 2.73 -14.14 25.90
CA TYR A 251 1.75 -15.12 26.37
C TYR A 251 0.37 -14.49 26.41
N PHE A 252 -0.60 -15.14 25.77
CA PHE A 252 -1.99 -14.73 25.73
C PHE A 252 -2.86 -15.78 26.44
N PRO A 253 -3.50 -15.46 27.58
CA PRO A 253 -4.45 -16.38 28.22
C PRO A 253 -5.59 -16.78 27.28
N LYS A 254 -6.11 -15.80 26.53
CA LYS A 254 -7.06 -15.96 25.42
C LYS A 254 -6.64 -15.03 24.29
N PHE A 255 -6.54 -15.54 23.08
CA PHE A 255 -6.27 -14.76 21.86
C PHE A 255 -7.23 -15.19 20.76
N PHE A 256 -7.59 -14.28 19.87
CA PHE A 256 -8.40 -14.63 18.70
C PHE A 256 -8.04 -13.74 17.51
N HIS A 257 -8.25 -14.27 16.31
CA HIS A 257 -8.11 -13.50 15.08
C HIS A 257 -9.10 -13.99 14.01
N PRO A 258 -9.43 -13.15 13.01
CA PRO A 258 -10.20 -13.54 11.84
C PRO A 258 -9.63 -14.77 11.14
N ASP A 259 -10.50 -15.63 10.60
CA ASP A 259 -10.06 -16.58 9.59
C ASP A 259 -9.62 -15.82 8.29
N PRO A 260 -8.88 -16.46 7.38
CA PRO A 260 -8.35 -15.80 6.17
C PRO A 260 -9.39 -15.28 5.20
N THR A 261 -10.63 -15.74 5.31
CA THR A 261 -11.73 -15.28 4.45
C THR A 261 -12.20 -13.88 4.86
N VAL A 262 -11.84 -13.44 6.08
CA VAL A 262 -12.19 -12.13 6.62
C VAL A 262 -11.08 -11.14 6.29
N LYS A 263 -11.37 -10.28 5.32
CA LYS A 263 -10.47 -9.17 4.94
C LYS A 263 -10.37 -8.08 6.01
N ARG A 264 -11.36 -7.99 6.93
CA ARG A 264 -11.51 -6.86 7.85
C ARG A 264 -12.29 -7.27 9.10
N GLN A 265 -11.69 -7.12 10.29
CA GLN A 265 -12.31 -7.39 11.59
C GLN A 265 -11.72 -6.49 12.67
N SER A 266 -12.51 -6.16 13.68
CA SER A 266 -12.06 -5.40 14.85
C SER A 266 -11.07 -6.20 15.72
N GLY A 267 -10.05 -5.53 16.26
CA GLY A 267 -9.04 -6.15 17.12
C GLY A 267 -7.87 -5.21 17.43
N PHE A 268 -6.99 -5.67 18.33
CA PHE A 268 -5.73 -4.99 18.58
C PHE A 268 -4.77 -5.16 17.41
N LEU A 269 -4.16 -4.06 17.00
CA LEU A 269 -3.02 -4.04 16.09
C LEU A 269 -1.73 -4.18 16.92
N LEU A 270 -0.61 -4.43 16.24
CA LEU A 270 0.68 -4.61 16.91
C LEU A 270 1.12 -3.29 17.58
N PRO A 271 1.60 -3.34 18.84
CA PRO A 271 2.06 -2.15 19.52
C PRO A 271 3.37 -1.63 18.93
N GLN A 272 3.58 -0.32 19.04
CA GLN A 272 4.81 0.34 18.59
C GLN A 272 5.57 0.90 19.79
N PHE A 273 6.90 0.93 19.69
CA PHE A 273 7.77 1.46 20.72
C PHE A 273 8.67 2.55 20.13
N SER A 274 8.74 3.67 20.83
CA SER A 274 9.57 4.81 20.45
C SER A 274 10.22 5.39 21.70
N ASP A 275 11.47 5.81 21.60
CA ASP A 275 12.14 6.56 22.65
C ASP A 275 12.69 7.85 22.04
N ASN A 276 12.26 8.99 22.56
CA ASN A 276 12.64 10.32 22.10
C ASN A 276 13.08 11.14 23.31
N SER A 277 14.25 11.77 23.24
CA SER A 277 14.76 12.67 24.28
C SER A 277 13.78 13.75 24.80
N THR A 278 12.80 14.18 24.01
CA THR A 278 11.85 15.24 24.40
C THR A 278 10.72 14.73 25.31
N VAL A 279 10.14 13.57 24.96
CA VAL A 279 8.93 12.99 25.59
C VAL A 279 9.17 11.64 26.29
N GLY A 280 10.41 11.14 26.23
CA GLY A 280 10.85 9.87 26.80
C GLY A 280 10.35 8.65 26.04
N PHE A 281 10.48 7.49 26.69
CA PHE A 281 9.99 6.22 26.17
C PHE A 281 8.46 6.21 26.07
N ALA A 282 7.95 5.71 24.96
CA ALA A 282 6.52 5.59 24.69
C ALA A 282 6.14 4.23 24.09
N THR A 283 4.91 3.80 24.38
CA THR A 283 4.28 2.64 23.75
C THR A 283 2.90 2.98 23.21
N SER A 284 2.67 2.70 21.92
CA SER A 284 1.38 2.90 21.25
C SER A 284 0.63 1.58 21.14
N ILE A 285 -0.64 1.53 21.55
CA ILE A 285 -1.45 0.29 21.56
C ILE A 285 -2.70 0.45 20.69
N PRO A 286 -2.57 0.38 19.35
CA PRO A 286 -3.69 0.61 18.43
C PRO A 286 -4.77 -0.48 18.50
N TYR A 287 -6.05 -0.07 18.55
CA TYR A 287 -7.22 -0.92 18.43
C TYR A 287 -8.05 -0.51 17.21
N PHE A 288 -8.13 -1.40 16.23
CA PHE A 288 -8.93 -1.21 15.03
C PHE A 288 -10.37 -1.68 15.26
N TRP A 289 -11.34 -0.86 14.86
CA TRP A 289 -12.76 -1.13 14.96
C TRP A 289 -13.41 -1.07 13.57
N ALA A 290 -13.75 -2.24 13.04
CA ALA A 290 -14.51 -2.37 11.80
C ALA A 290 -16.00 -2.09 12.06
N VAL A 291 -16.41 -0.83 12.03
CA VAL A 291 -17.77 -0.38 12.39
C VAL A 291 -18.83 -0.91 11.39
N SER A 292 -18.58 -0.74 10.09
CA SER A 292 -19.39 -1.32 8.99
C SER A 292 -18.52 -1.49 7.75
N LYS A 293 -19.04 -2.11 6.68
CA LYS A 293 -18.26 -2.40 5.45
C LYS A 293 -17.59 -1.18 4.82
N ASP A 294 -18.16 0.00 5.06
CA ASP A 294 -17.80 1.29 4.49
C ASP A 294 -17.16 2.28 5.49
N LYS A 295 -17.05 1.95 6.79
CA LYS A 295 -16.38 2.83 7.77
C LYS A 295 -15.65 2.11 8.90
N ASP A 296 -14.47 2.59 9.29
CA ASP A 296 -13.70 2.12 10.45
C ASP A 296 -13.27 3.27 11.36
N MET A 297 -12.85 2.87 12.56
CA MET A 297 -12.16 3.72 13.51
C MET A 297 -10.94 3.00 14.09
N THR A 298 -9.82 3.69 14.29
CA THR A 298 -8.65 3.19 15.00
C THR A 298 -8.40 4.05 16.23
N PHE A 299 -8.47 3.45 17.41
CA PHE A 299 -8.19 4.11 18.69
C PHE A 299 -6.78 3.73 19.15
N THR A 300 -5.90 4.70 19.34
CA THR A 300 -4.48 4.45 19.65
C THR A 300 -4.03 5.26 20.87
N PRO A 301 -4.08 4.68 22.09
CA PRO A 301 -3.41 5.24 23.26
C PRO A 301 -1.88 5.09 23.10
N LYS A 302 -1.17 6.21 23.17
CA LYS A 302 0.29 6.32 23.27
C LYS A 302 0.63 6.67 24.73
N LEU A 303 1.16 5.70 25.45
CA LEU A 303 1.55 5.81 26.86
C LEU A 303 3.01 6.25 26.94
N TYR A 304 3.26 7.42 27.52
CA TYR A 304 4.62 7.90 27.80
C TYR A 304 5.05 7.51 29.22
N ALA A 305 6.33 7.20 29.40
CA ALA A 305 6.92 6.97 30.72
C ALA A 305 6.97 8.29 31.51
N ASP A 306 7.54 9.33 30.89
CA ASP A 306 7.84 10.60 31.56
C ASP A 306 6.75 11.66 31.36
N GLU A 307 5.80 11.45 30.46
CA GLU A 307 4.77 12.44 30.08
C GLU A 307 3.33 11.91 30.20
N ASN A 308 2.32 12.77 30.00
CA ASN A 308 0.91 12.37 30.05
C ASN A 308 0.51 11.60 28.80
N ILE A 309 -0.44 10.66 28.94
CA ILE A 309 -0.98 9.87 27.83
C ILE A 309 -1.44 10.75 26.66
N LEU A 310 -1.14 10.30 25.44
CA LEU A 310 -1.70 10.85 24.21
C LEU A 310 -2.69 9.85 23.62
N ILE A 311 -3.91 10.30 23.36
CA ILE A 311 -4.95 9.49 22.75
C ILE A 311 -5.09 9.93 21.29
N LYS A 312 -4.79 9.04 20.34
CA LYS A 312 -5.04 9.28 18.90
C LYS A 312 -6.29 8.52 18.44
N ASN A 313 -7.03 9.10 17.51
CA ASN A 313 -8.21 8.51 16.88
C ASN A 313 -8.18 8.78 15.38
N GLU A 314 -8.26 7.73 14.58
CA GLU A 314 -8.45 7.83 13.13
C GLU A 314 -9.83 7.28 12.79
N TYR A 315 -10.62 8.00 12.00
CA TYR A 315 -11.91 7.56 11.46
C TYR A 315 -11.89 7.67 9.94
N ARG A 316 -12.26 6.61 9.24
CA ARG A 316 -12.30 6.58 7.78
C ARG A 316 -13.65 6.09 7.29
N GLN A 317 -14.19 6.74 6.28
CA GLN A 317 -15.46 6.37 5.66
C GLN A 317 -15.42 6.51 4.14
N ALA A 318 -15.66 5.40 3.45
CA ALA A 318 -15.83 5.35 2.01
C ALA A 318 -17.33 5.43 1.65
N PHE A 319 -17.73 6.48 0.95
CA PHE A 319 -19.03 6.57 0.31
C PHE A 319 -18.93 6.09 -1.15
N LYS A 320 -20.03 6.16 -1.91
CA LYS A 320 -20.06 5.67 -3.30
C LYS A 320 -19.00 6.31 -4.19
N ASN A 321 -18.85 7.63 -4.13
CA ASN A 321 -17.91 8.42 -4.93
C ASN A 321 -17.15 9.44 -4.06
N SER A 322 -17.00 9.17 -2.76
CA SER A 322 -16.28 10.06 -1.86
C SER A 322 -15.61 9.30 -0.73
N LEU A 323 -14.58 9.91 -0.16
CA LEU A 323 -13.81 9.39 0.97
C LEU A 323 -13.71 10.49 2.03
N LEU A 324 -13.89 10.11 3.30
CA LEU A 324 -13.64 10.96 4.46
C LEU A 324 -12.59 10.28 5.34
N ILE A 325 -11.57 11.03 5.72
CA ILE A 325 -10.60 10.68 6.76
C ILE A 325 -10.65 11.78 7.82
N LEU A 326 -10.74 11.40 9.09
CA LEU A 326 -10.70 12.28 10.25
C LEU A 326 -9.69 11.71 11.24
N ASP A 327 -8.60 12.43 11.47
CA ASP A 327 -7.58 12.10 12.46
C ASP A 327 -7.58 13.16 13.56
N THR A 328 -7.66 12.72 14.81
CA THR A 328 -7.71 13.61 15.98
C THR A 328 -6.85 13.05 17.09
N SER A 329 -6.34 13.93 17.94
CA SER A 329 -5.67 13.47 19.14
C SER A 329 -5.82 14.42 20.32
N TYR A 330 -5.52 13.94 21.52
CA TYR A 330 -5.57 14.73 22.74
C TYR A 330 -4.60 14.22 23.80
N THR A 331 -3.90 15.13 24.46
CA THR A 331 -3.12 14.91 25.68
C THR A 331 -3.31 16.09 26.63
N GLU A 332 -3.17 15.85 27.94
CA GLU A 332 -3.14 16.92 28.95
C GLU A 332 -1.88 17.80 28.82
N GLY A 333 -0.88 17.37 28.04
CA GLY A 333 0.38 18.07 27.83
C GLY A 333 1.51 17.53 28.71
N TYR A 334 2.57 18.31 28.91
CA TYR A 334 3.70 17.88 29.71
C TYR A 334 3.32 17.68 31.20
N LYS A 335 3.87 16.66 31.86
CA LYS A 335 3.70 16.45 33.31
C LYS A 335 4.37 17.55 34.12
N GLU A 336 5.56 17.96 33.70
CA GLU A 336 6.32 19.04 34.33
C GLU A 336 6.60 20.16 33.32
N THR A 337 6.30 21.40 33.71
CA THR A 337 6.48 22.59 32.87
C THR A 337 7.76 23.31 33.29
N VAL A 338 8.91 22.77 32.88
CA VAL A 338 10.23 23.34 33.19
C VAL A 338 10.90 23.83 31.90
N GLY A 339 11.55 24.99 31.98
CA GLY A 339 12.28 25.57 30.86
C GLY A 339 11.35 25.91 29.70
N LYS A 340 11.52 25.22 28.57
CA LYS A 340 10.77 25.48 27.33
C LYS A 340 9.43 24.73 27.25
N LYS A 341 9.18 23.79 28.16
CA LYS A 341 7.93 23.01 28.23
C LYS A 341 6.79 23.83 28.84
N THR A 342 5.78 24.17 28.04
CA THR A 342 4.63 25.01 28.44
C THR A 342 3.45 24.19 28.97
N SER A 343 2.65 24.80 29.86
CA SER A 343 1.42 24.19 30.40
C SER A 343 0.29 24.13 29.37
N GLY A 344 -0.63 23.20 29.56
CA GLY A 344 -1.88 23.13 28.80
C GLY A 344 -2.01 21.88 27.95
N SER A 345 -3.25 21.53 27.64
CA SER A 345 -3.57 20.39 26.79
C SER A 345 -3.09 20.61 25.37
N ARG A 346 -2.71 19.52 24.71
CA ARG A 346 -2.26 19.53 23.32
C ARG A 346 -3.10 18.58 22.48
N ASN A 347 -3.43 18.99 21.26
CA ASN A 347 -4.32 18.25 20.38
C ASN A 347 -4.12 18.64 18.91
N HIS A 348 -4.60 17.77 18.01
CA HIS A 348 -4.78 18.10 16.60
C HIS A 348 -6.14 17.63 16.09
N ILE A 349 -6.59 18.26 15.01
CA ILE A 349 -7.76 17.86 14.23
C ILE A 349 -7.38 17.98 12.75
N PHE A 350 -7.31 16.85 12.07
CA PHE A 350 -7.09 16.74 10.64
C PHE A 350 -8.29 16.08 9.99
N ALA A 351 -8.83 16.66 8.94
CA ALA A 351 -9.92 16.06 8.19
C ALA A 351 -9.71 16.27 6.70
N ASN A 352 -9.96 15.24 5.92
CA ASN A 352 -9.95 15.31 4.47
C ASN A 352 -11.20 14.64 3.91
N TYR A 353 -11.97 15.39 3.13
CA TYR A 353 -13.12 14.88 2.41
C TYR A 353 -12.91 15.10 0.92
N ARG A 354 -12.88 14.02 0.14
CA ARG A 354 -12.76 14.06 -1.33
C ARG A 354 -13.98 13.47 -1.98
N ARG A 355 -14.45 14.08 -3.06
CA ARG A 355 -15.56 13.59 -3.87
C ARG A 355 -15.24 13.69 -5.35
N ASN A 356 -15.33 12.57 -6.05
CA ASN A 356 -15.21 12.50 -7.49
C ASN A 356 -16.61 12.57 -8.11
N PHE A 357 -16.90 13.61 -8.89
CA PHE A 357 -18.17 13.75 -9.59
C PHE A 357 -18.16 13.04 -10.94
N LEU A 358 -17.02 13.10 -11.63
CA LEU A 358 -16.82 12.52 -12.96
C LEU A 358 -15.36 12.08 -13.08
N GLU A 359 -15.15 10.91 -13.68
CA GLU A 359 -13.83 10.40 -14.03
C GLU A 359 -13.94 9.56 -15.31
N GLU A 360 -13.62 10.21 -16.44
CA GLU A 360 -13.56 9.61 -17.78
C GLU A 360 -12.16 9.86 -18.38
N LYS A 361 -11.84 9.20 -19.50
CA LYS A 361 -10.48 9.17 -20.07
C LYS A 361 -9.82 10.56 -20.21
N ASN A 362 -10.59 11.57 -20.59
CA ASN A 362 -10.11 12.94 -20.79
C ASN A 362 -10.95 13.98 -20.03
N SER A 363 -11.73 13.59 -19.02
CA SER A 363 -12.56 14.53 -18.28
C SER A 363 -12.68 14.11 -16.83
N PHE A 364 -12.41 15.04 -15.93
CA PHE A 364 -12.54 14.80 -14.50
C PHE A 364 -13.21 15.99 -13.81
N SER A 365 -13.87 15.70 -12.70
CA SER A 365 -14.37 16.71 -11.78
C SER A 365 -14.28 16.19 -10.37
N ASP A 366 -13.58 16.94 -9.51
CA ASP A 366 -13.39 16.59 -8.11
C ASP A 366 -13.53 17.79 -7.19
N PHE A 367 -13.87 17.47 -5.95
CA PHE A 367 -14.06 18.41 -4.87
C PHE A 367 -13.36 17.88 -3.62
N GLU A 368 -12.62 18.74 -2.95
CA GLU A 368 -11.85 18.43 -1.76
C GLU A 368 -12.07 19.49 -0.69
N ILE A 369 -12.26 19.03 0.54
CA ILE A 369 -12.19 19.85 1.75
C ILE A 369 -11.07 19.28 2.60
N ASN A 370 -10.08 20.10 2.93
CA ASN A 370 -9.01 19.78 3.85
C ASN A 370 -9.10 20.70 5.06
N LEU A 371 -9.00 20.13 6.25
CA LEU A 371 -8.93 20.87 7.51
C LEU A 371 -7.71 20.39 8.28
N GLN A 372 -6.86 21.30 8.68
CA GLN A 372 -5.68 21.02 9.48
C GLN A 372 -5.55 22.05 10.60
N HIS A 373 -5.50 21.54 11.83
CA HIS A 373 -5.34 22.37 13.02
C HIS A 373 -4.56 21.63 14.10
N VAL A 374 -3.66 22.35 14.75
CA VAL A 374 -2.91 21.91 15.94
C VAL A 374 -3.07 22.95 17.04
N SER A 375 -3.05 22.52 18.29
CA SER A 375 -3.12 23.43 19.45
C SER A 375 -1.81 24.18 19.71
N ASN A 376 -0.68 23.62 19.26
CA ASN A 376 0.66 24.14 19.50
C ASN A 376 1.54 23.91 18.28
N ASP A 377 2.40 24.88 18.01
CA ASP A 377 3.18 24.93 16.78
C ASP A 377 4.20 23.78 16.63
N THR A 378 4.78 23.31 17.73
CA THR A 378 5.77 22.21 17.75
C THR A 378 5.15 20.83 17.96
N TYR A 379 3.81 20.76 18.04
CA TYR A 379 3.07 19.56 18.44
C TYR A 379 3.40 18.31 17.61
N LEU A 380 3.53 18.48 16.28
CA LEU A 380 3.76 17.39 15.35
C LEU A 380 5.10 16.70 15.58
N LYS A 381 6.15 17.51 15.73
CA LYS A 381 7.53 17.05 15.95
C LYS A 381 7.71 16.48 17.35
N VAL A 382 7.18 17.14 18.38
CA VAL A 382 7.31 16.70 19.79
C VAL A 382 6.71 15.31 20.02
N HIS A 383 5.56 15.03 19.40
CA HIS A 383 4.82 13.77 19.64
C HIS A 383 4.97 12.74 18.52
N ASP A 384 5.84 12.98 17.54
CA ASP A 384 6.02 12.16 16.33
C ASP A 384 4.67 11.86 15.65
N ILE A 385 3.88 12.91 15.38
CA ILE A 385 2.56 12.79 14.77
C ILE A 385 2.70 12.55 13.27
N GLU A 386 2.75 11.27 12.92
CA GLU A 386 2.61 10.80 11.54
C GLU A 386 1.19 10.27 11.30
N THR A 387 0.53 10.74 10.24
CA THR A 387 -0.83 10.36 9.84
C THR A 387 -0.94 10.27 8.31
N GLU A 388 -2.06 9.77 7.78
CA GLU A 388 -2.32 9.80 6.32
C GLU A 388 -2.52 11.24 5.78
N LEU A 389 -2.75 12.23 6.65
CA LEU A 389 -3.13 13.61 6.28
C LEU A 389 -2.04 14.66 6.50
N VAL A 390 -1.11 14.40 7.42
CA VAL A 390 -0.08 15.34 7.89
C VAL A 390 1.13 14.55 8.36
N ASP A 391 2.30 15.01 7.95
CA ASP A 391 3.62 14.48 8.33
C ASP A 391 4.18 15.22 9.54
N ASN A 392 5.02 14.56 10.33
CA ASN A 392 5.60 15.14 11.55
C ASN A 392 6.47 16.39 11.28
N ASP A 393 7.10 16.48 10.11
CA ASP A 393 8.03 17.55 9.71
C ASP A 393 7.33 18.73 9.01
N GLN A 394 6.01 18.68 8.83
CA GLN A 394 5.24 19.72 8.14
C GLN A 394 5.15 21.01 8.98
N ASN A 395 5.56 22.15 8.40
CA ASN A 395 5.53 23.46 9.07
C ASN A 395 4.36 24.36 8.65
N ILE A 396 3.71 24.09 7.51
CA ILE A 396 2.59 24.90 7.01
C ILE A 396 1.34 24.05 7.03
N LEU A 397 0.36 24.44 7.85
CA LEU A 397 -0.96 23.80 7.87
C LEU A 397 -1.91 24.53 6.91
N LYS A 398 -2.81 23.78 6.27
CA LYS A 398 -3.76 24.34 5.31
C LYS A 398 -5.20 23.89 5.57
N ASN A 399 -6.10 24.87 5.64
CA ASN A 399 -7.54 24.68 5.60
C ASN A 399 -8.04 25.10 4.22
N GLU A 400 -8.49 24.15 3.41
CA GLU A 400 -8.64 24.29 1.96
C GLU A 400 -10.01 23.79 1.50
N ILE A 401 -10.65 24.55 0.62
CA ILE A 401 -11.78 24.09 -0.20
C ILE A 401 -11.32 24.19 -1.65
N LYS A 402 -11.29 23.05 -2.33
CA LYS A 402 -10.83 22.94 -3.71
C LYS A 402 -11.93 22.30 -4.56
N TYR A 403 -12.15 22.86 -5.74
CA TYR A 403 -12.96 22.25 -6.79
C TYR A 403 -12.22 22.39 -8.10
N GLN A 404 -12.15 21.32 -8.88
CA GLN A 404 -11.56 21.36 -10.21
C GLN A 404 -12.39 20.55 -11.18
N LYS A 405 -12.41 21.02 -12.41
CA LYS A 405 -13.08 20.38 -13.54
C LYS A 405 -12.21 20.57 -14.78
N GLN A 406 -11.97 19.50 -15.50
CA GLN A 406 -11.23 19.54 -16.76
C GLN A 406 -11.93 18.70 -17.82
N ASN A 407 -11.84 19.14 -19.08
CA ASN A 407 -12.09 18.33 -20.26
C ASN A 407 -11.01 18.59 -21.33
N ASP A 408 -11.25 18.18 -22.59
CA ASP A 408 -10.30 18.33 -23.69
C ASP A 408 -9.94 19.79 -24.05
N GLU A 409 -10.80 20.76 -23.74
CA GLU A 409 -10.66 22.16 -24.18
C GLU A 409 -10.60 23.18 -23.04
N GLU A 410 -11.15 22.84 -21.86
CA GLU A 410 -11.26 23.76 -20.72
C GLU A 410 -10.79 23.14 -19.40
N TYR A 411 -10.23 24.00 -18.57
CA TYR A 411 -9.96 23.76 -17.15
C TYR A 411 -10.63 24.85 -16.32
N PHE A 412 -11.30 24.45 -15.24
CA PHE A 412 -11.82 25.35 -14.22
C PHE A 412 -11.33 24.88 -12.86
N GLY A 413 -10.69 25.77 -12.11
CA GLY A 413 -10.24 25.55 -10.75
C GLY A 413 -10.80 26.63 -9.82
N PHE A 414 -11.32 26.20 -8.68
CA PHE A 414 -11.65 27.07 -7.55
C PHE A 414 -10.87 26.59 -6.33
N LEU A 415 -10.24 27.52 -5.64
CA LEU A 415 -9.47 27.29 -4.44
C LEU A 415 -9.77 28.39 -3.42
N ALA A 416 -10.07 28.01 -2.19
CA ALA A 416 -10.11 28.91 -1.05
C ALA A 416 -9.30 28.27 0.08
N THR A 417 -8.23 28.94 0.51
CA THR A 417 -7.27 28.38 1.49
C THR A 417 -6.95 29.38 2.58
N ALA A 418 -6.86 28.90 3.81
CA ALA A 418 -6.22 29.57 4.93
C ALA A 418 -4.99 28.77 5.36
N TYR A 419 -3.83 29.43 5.37
CA TYR A 419 -2.55 28.88 5.79
C TYR A 419 -2.24 29.28 7.23
N GLU A 420 -1.57 28.39 7.95
CA GLU A 420 -0.98 28.65 9.26
C GLU A 420 0.48 28.15 9.26
N ASP A 421 1.43 29.07 9.36
CA ASP A 421 2.87 28.78 9.45
C ASP A 421 3.28 28.55 10.91
N LEU A 422 3.60 27.31 11.25
CA LEU A 422 3.99 26.90 12.59
C LEU A 422 5.37 27.42 12.99
N ASN A 423 6.18 27.98 12.08
CA ASN A 423 7.46 28.59 12.44
C ASN A 423 7.31 30.03 12.97
N LYS A 424 6.15 30.66 12.76
CA LYS A 424 5.88 32.05 13.15
C LYS A 424 5.00 32.09 14.40
N THR A 425 5.37 32.90 15.40
CA THR A 425 4.63 33.01 16.67
C THR A 425 3.65 34.17 16.73
N ASP A 426 3.81 35.17 15.85
CA ASP A 426 2.94 36.34 15.81
C ASP A 426 1.76 36.14 14.85
N ARG A 427 0.99 37.20 14.59
CA ARG A 427 -0.19 37.13 13.72
C ARG A 427 0.15 36.96 12.23
N THR A 428 1.39 37.17 11.81
CA THR A 428 1.84 36.97 10.42
C THR A 428 1.89 35.49 10.02
N LYS A 429 1.67 34.59 10.98
CA LYS A 429 1.53 33.15 10.71
C LYS A 429 0.31 32.79 9.88
N TYR A 430 -0.72 33.65 9.84
CA TYR A 430 -1.93 33.41 9.07
C TYR A 430 -1.88 34.14 7.73
N GLU A 431 -2.11 33.39 6.66
CA GLU A 431 -2.29 33.92 5.31
C GLU A 431 -3.52 33.31 4.67
N TYR A 432 -4.23 34.12 3.88
CA TYR A 432 -5.51 33.76 3.30
C TYR A 432 -5.45 33.94 1.80
N VAL A 433 -5.89 32.94 1.05
CA VAL A 433 -6.07 32.99 -0.40
C VAL A 433 -7.50 32.57 -0.69
N LEU A 434 -8.44 33.53 -0.71
CA LEU A 434 -9.85 33.24 -0.88
C LEU A 434 -10.64 34.39 -1.55
N PRO A 435 -11.18 34.21 -2.77
CA PRO A 435 -11.02 33.04 -3.64
C PRO A 435 -9.75 33.11 -4.49
N ASN A 436 -9.34 31.97 -5.04
CA ASN A 436 -8.47 31.83 -6.21
C ASN A 436 -9.23 31.01 -7.26
N VAL A 437 -9.55 31.63 -8.39
CA VAL A 437 -10.36 31.05 -9.47
C VAL A 437 -9.56 31.09 -10.75
N VAL A 438 -9.28 29.91 -11.30
CA VAL A 438 -8.57 29.74 -12.56
C VAL A 438 -9.52 29.21 -13.62
N TYR A 439 -9.51 29.82 -14.80
CA TYR A 439 -10.20 29.34 -15.98
C TYR A 439 -9.24 29.32 -17.16
N GLU A 440 -9.04 28.16 -17.76
CA GLU A 440 -8.23 28.01 -18.96
C GLU A 440 -9.09 27.45 -20.08
N ARG A 441 -8.86 27.96 -21.29
CA ARG A 441 -9.55 27.47 -22.47
C ARG A 441 -8.70 27.59 -23.71
N ASN A 442 -8.64 26.52 -24.50
CA ASN A 442 -8.19 26.62 -25.88
C ASN A 442 -9.25 27.37 -26.70
N LEU A 443 -8.92 28.59 -27.14
CA LEU A 443 -9.83 29.42 -27.94
C LEU A 443 -9.81 29.01 -29.42
N ILE A 444 -8.62 28.72 -29.93
CA ILE A 444 -8.40 28.39 -31.33
C ILE A 444 -7.32 27.30 -31.41
N SER A 445 -7.62 26.23 -32.14
CA SER A 445 -6.64 25.26 -32.62
C SER A 445 -6.76 25.18 -34.14
N SER A 446 -5.79 25.74 -34.86
CA SER A 446 -5.84 25.88 -36.31
C SER A 446 -4.51 25.53 -36.97
N GLU A 447 -4.57 24.74 -38.03
CA GLU A 447 -3.43 24.44 -38.91
C GLU A 447 -2.81 25.68 -39.57
N LYS A 448 -3.54 26.80 -39.63
CA LYS A 448 -3.09 28.05 -40.25
C LYS A 448 -2.61 29.08 -39.24
N LEU A 449 -3.36 29.26 -38.14
CA LEU A 449 -3.08 30.29 -37.13
C LEU A 449 -2.24 29.76 -35.96
N GLY A 450 -2.14 28.44 -35.79
CA GLY A 450 -1.53 27.83 -34.61
C GLY A 450 -2.54 27.69 -33.47
N ILE A 451 -2.05 27.83 -32.24
CA ILE A 451 -2.80 27.63 -31.00
C ILE A 451 -2.98 28.98 -30.31
N VAL A 452 -4.21 29.28 -29.88
CA VAL A 452 -4.53 30.43 -29.04
C VAL A 452 -5.19 29.93 -27.77
N ASP A 453 -4.59 30.24 -26.63
CA ASP A 453 -5.05 29.83 -25.31
C ASP A 453 -5.41 31.07 -24.49
N LEU A 454 -6.52 30.99 -23.77
CA LEU A 454 -6.94 31.96 -22.76
C LEU A 454 -6.69 31.37 -21.38
N TYR A 455 -6.02 32.12 -20.53
CA TYR A 455 -5.86 31.85 -19.11
C TYR A 455 -6.38 33.05 -18.33
N THR A 456 -7.37 32.82 -17.47
CA THR A 456 -7.93 33.82 -16.57
C THR A 456 -7.71 33.37 -15.13
N ASN A 457 -7.19 34.25 -14.27
CA ASN A 457 -7.02 33.99 -12.86
C ASN A 457 -7.54 35.17 -12.02
N ALA A 458 -8.55 34.92 -11.20
CA ALA A 458 -9.05 35.85 -10.20
C ALA A 458 -8.63 35.39 -8.80
N ILE A 459 -7.77 36.15 -8.13
CA ILE A 459 -7.18 35.77 -6.85
C ILE A 459 -7.24 36.92 -5.84
N ALA A 460 -7.70 36.64 -4.62
CA ALA A 460 -7.62 37.55 -3.49
C ALA A 460 -6.72 36.95 -2.40
N LYS A 461 -5.72 37.71 -1.97
CA LYS A 461 -4.78 37.34 -0.90
C LYS A 461 -4.85 38.34 0.25
N ASN A 462 -4.80 37.84 1.48
CA ASN A 462 -4.50 38.62 2.67
C ASN A 462 -3.31 37.99 3.40
N TYR A 463 -2.29 38.80 3.66
CA TYR A 463 -1.01 38.35 4.21
C TYR A 463 -0.42 39.46 5.09
N ASN A 464 0.63 39.13 5.87
CA ASN A 464 1.26 40.05 6.81
C ASN A 464 0.25 40.81 7.71
N VAL A 465 -0.84 40.14 8.10
CA VAL A 465 -1.95 40.66 8.92
C VAL A 465 -2.88 41.65 8.20
N ASN A 466 -2.36 42.72 7.60
CA ASN A 466 -3.16 43.83 7.08
C ASN A 466 -2.94 44.14 5.59
N GLN A 467 -2.09 43.38 4.90
CA GLN A 467 -1.85 43.56 3.47
C GLN A 467 -2.85 42.75 2.68
N THR A 468 -3.49 43.37 1.69
CA THR A 468 -4.50 42.70 0.87
C THR A 468 -4.24 43.01 -0.60
N THR A 469 -4.31 41.99 -1.44
CA THR A 469 -4.24 42.13 -2.90
C THR A 469 -5.33 41.34 -3.57
N LYS A 470 -5.97 41.93 -4.58
CA LYS A 470 -7.03 41.30 -5.39
C LYS A 470 -6.64 41.48 -6.84
N PHE A 471 -6.37 40.38 -7.55
CA PHE A 471 -6.01 40.40 -8.97
C PHE A 471 -7.10 39.72 -9.79
N LEU A 472 -7.30 40.25 -10.99
CA LEU A 472 -7.92 39.55 -12.12
C LEU A 472 -6.94 39.65 -13.30
N VAL A 473 -6.33 38.54 -13.64
CA VAL A 473 -5.33 38.40 -14.70
C VAL A 473 -5.94 37.67 -15.87
N ASN A 474 -5.83 38.24 -17.07
CA ASN A 474 -6.25 37.63 -18.32
C ASN A 474 -5.06 37.56 -19.27
N ASN A 475 -4.60 36.35 -19.55
CA ASN A 475 -3.48 36.04 -20.43
C ASN A 475 -4.01 35.38 -21.69
N VAL A 476 -3.72 35.97 -22.84
CA VAL A 476 -3.93 35.36 -24.15
C VAL A 476 -2.56 34.97 -24.71
N GLY A 477 -2.29 33.67 -24.74
CA GLY A 477 -1.11 33.09 -25.34
C GLY A 477 -1.38 32.71 -26.78
N TRP A 478 -0.45 33.01 -27.68
CA TRP A 478 -0.48 32.57 -29.07
C TRP A 478 0.81 31.86 -29.42
N LYS A 479 0.71 30.69 -30.03
CA LYS A 479 1.83 29.97 -30.60
C LYS A 479 1.55 29.65 -32.05
N SER A 480 2.34 30.23 -32.95
CA SER A 480 2.20 29.93 -34.37
C SER A 480 2.56 28.48 -34.66
N LYS A 481 2.04 27.94 -35.77
CA LYS A 481 2.55 26.70 -36.32
C LYS A 481 4.05 26.85 -36.64
N SER A 482 4.82 25.81 -36.35
CA SER A 482 6.25 25.78 -36.71
C SER A 482 6.42 25.71 -38.22
N PHE A 483 7.24 26.61 -38.75
CA PHE A 483 7.68 26.62 -40.14
C PHE A 483 9.07 25.99 -40.24
N ASN A 484 9.19 25.01 -41.14
CA ASN A 484 10.44 24.31 -41.42
C ASN A 484 10.97 24.76 -42.77
N ASN A 485 12.20 25.26 -42.82
CA ASN A 485 12.83 25.63 -44.10
C ASN A 485 13.58 24.45 -44.74
N ALA A 486 14.04 24.63 -45.98
CA ALA A 486 14.79 23.60 -46.72
C ALA A 486 16.14 23.22 -46.07
N ALA A 487 16.69 24.06 -45.19
CA ALA A 487 17.90 23.79 -44.43
C ALA A 487 17.63 23.03 -43.11
N GLY A 488 16.37 22.68 -42.82
CA GLY A 488 15.98 21.97 -41.59
C GLY A 488 15.80 22.88 -40.36
N ILE A 489 15.92 24.20 -40.52
CA ILE A 489 15.68 25.16 -39.44
C ILE A 489 14.17 25.20 -39.19
N GLN A 490 13.79 24.97 -37.94
CA GLN A 490 12.42 25.10 -37.44
C GLN A 490 12.26 26.45 -36.77
N THR A 491 11.21 27.18 -37.13
CA THR A 491 10.96 28.53 -36.63
C THR A 491 9.50 28.69 -36.23
N ASN A 492 9.22 29.41 -35.16
CA ASN A 492 7.86 29.77 -34.76
C ASN A 492 7.81 31.13 -34.09
N PHE A 493 6.62 31.72 -34.07
CA PHE A 493 6.32 32.93 -33.32
C PHE A 493 5.52 32.55 -32.08
N GLU A 494 5.81 33.21 -30.96
CA GLU A 494 4.97 33.19 -29.77
C GLU A 494 4.56 34.62 -29.44
N GLY A 495 3.31 34.79 -29.03
CA GLY A 495 2.75 36.07 -28.59
C GLY A 495 2.10 35.91 -27.24
N LEU A 496 2.23 36.93 -26.40
CA LEU A 496 1.57 37.02 -25.10
C LEU A 496 0.91 38.39 -25.01
N LEU A 497 -0.38 38.40 -24.69
CA LEU A 497 -1.10 39.58 -24.25
C LEU A 497 -1.62 39.32 -22.84
N LYS A 498 -1.12 40.05 -21.84
CA LYS A 498 -1.54 39.95 -20.44
C LYS A 498 -2.23 41.24 -20.03
N VAL A 499 -3.43 41.15 -19.47
CA VAL A 499 -4.17 42.25 -18.87
C VAL A 499 -4.37 41.95 -17.39
N VAL A 500 -3.89 42.82 -16.53
CA VAL A 500 -3.91 42.68 -15.07
C VAL A 500 -4.71 43.82 -14.50
N THR A 501 -5.84 43.51 -13.87
CA THR A 501 -6.57 44.48 -13.06
C THR A 501 -6.41 44.12 -11.60
N TYR A 502 -6.06 45.08 -10.76
CA TYR A 502 -5.85 44.82 -9.34
C TYR A 502 -6.29 45.95 -8.43
N ASP A 503 -6.58 45.56 -7.20
CA ASP A 503 -6.85 46.41 -6.04
C ASP A 503 -5.94 45.93 -4.91
N ALA A 504 -5.25 46.86 -4.25
CA ALA A 504 -4.25 46.56 -3.25
C ALA A 504 -4.34 47.55 -2.09
N GLU A 505 -4.16 47.05 -0.86
CA GLU A 505 -4.25 47.84 0.37
C GLU A 505 -3.08 47.51 1.31
N ASN A 506 -2.47 48.56 1.86
CA ASN A 506 -1.35 48.52 2.82
C ASN A 506 -0.10 47.78 2.34
N THR A 507 0.19 47.81 1.03
CA THR A 507 1.38 47.17 0.45
C THR A 507 2.24 48.22 -0.26
N ASP A 508 3.57 48.13 -0.11
CA ASP A 508 4.50 49.04 -0.77
C ASP A 508 4.82 48.60 -2.21
N GLU A 509 4.60 47.32 -2.53
CA GLU A 509 4.85 46.75 -3.85
C GLU A 509 3.81 47.24 -4.88
N TYR A 510 2.57 47.47 -4.45
CA TYR A 510 1.46 47.81 -5.34
C TYR A 510 0.92 49.21 -5.09
N LYS A 511 0.35 49.81 -6.13
CA LYS A 511 -0.41 51.07 -5.98
C LYS A 511 -1.64 50.81 -5.11
N ASN A 512 -1.69 51.49 -3.97
CA ASN A 512 -2.82 51.44 -3.02
C ASN A 512 -4.01 52.29 -3.49
N GLU A 513 -4.55 51.95 -4.66
CA GLU A 513 -5.72 52.59 -5.28
C GLU A 513 -6.80 51.53 -5.54
N GLU A 514 -8.08 51.92 -5.44
CA GLU A 514 -9.23 50.98 -5.55
C GLU A 514 -9.32 50.25 -6.90
N PHE A 515 -8.69 50.77 -7.97
CA PHE A 515 -8.67 50.12 -9.28
C PHE A 515 -7.44 50.50 -10.10
N ASN A 516 -6.55 49.54 -10.30
CA ASN A 516 -5.41 49.62 -11.21
C ASN A 516 -5.60 48.67 -12.39
N ALA A 517 -5.12 49.07 -13.57
CA ALA A 517 -5.14 48.24 -14.77
C ALA A 517 -3.83 48.38 -15.54
N GLU A 518 -3.15 47.26 -15.76
CA GLU A 518 -1.90 47.17 -16.48
C GLU A 518 -2.05 46.20 -17.66
N THR A 519 -1.37 46.50 -18.76
CA THR A 519 -1.43 45.68 -19.99
C THR A 519 -0.02 45.47 -20.50
N PHE A 520 0.33 44.20 -20.68
CA PHE A 520 1.63 43.76 -21.13
C PHE A 520 1.48 43.01 -22.45
N GLY A 521 2.43 43.24 -23.35
CA GLY A 521 2.57 42.50 -24.59
C GLY A 521 3.97 41.94 -24.68
N ALA A 522 4.12 40.73 -25.19
CA ALA A 522 5.41 40.20 -25.60
C ALA A 522 5.25 39.43 -26.91
N ILE A 523 6.27 39.50 -27.75
CA ILE A 523 6.40 38.67 -28.95
C ILE A 523 7.79 38.06 -28.97
N SER A 524 7.88 36.78 -29.30
CA SER A 524 9.15 36.11 -29.54
C SER A 524 9.17 35.41 -30.88
N TYR A 525 10.34 35.40 -31.50
CA TYR A 525 10.66 34.61 -32.67
C TYR A 525 11.71 33.59 -32.27
N ASN A 526 11.33 32.31 -32.27
CA ASN A 526 12.24 31.23 -31.91
C ASN A 526 12.70 30.52 -33.18
N ALA A 527 13.98 30.17 -33.20
CA ALA A 527 14.61 29.39 -34.25
C ALA A 527 15.40 28.24 -33.60
N SER A 528 15.30 27.05 -34.19
CA SER A 528 16.08 25.88 -33.77
C SER A 528 16.52 25.09 -34.99
N LEU A 529 17.70 24.47 -34.90
CA LEU A 529 18.23 23.59 -35.94
C LEU A 529 18.44 22.19 -35.35
N PRO A 530 17.38 21.37 -35.24
CA PRO A 530 17.50 20.03 -34.67
C PRO A 530 18.24 19.12 -35.63
N MET A 531 19.52 18.86 -35.35
CA MET A 531 20.34 17.90 -36.07
C MET A 531 20.40 16.60 -35.29
N PHE A 532 20.41 15.48 -36.02
CA PHE A 532 20.66 14.18 -35.42
C PHE A 532 21.61 13.37 -36.29
N LYS A 533 22.40 12.51 -35.65
CA LYS A 533 23.26 11.54 -36.30
C LYS A 533 22.99 10.17 -35.69
N LYS A 534 22.56 9.22 -36.52
CA LYS A 534 22.38 7.82 -36.10
C LYS A 534 23.72 7.10 -36.21
N ASP A 535 24.15 6.48 -35.12
CA ASP A 535 25.27 5.54 -35.09
C ASP A 535 24.70 4.12 -34.94
N LEU A 536 24.51 3.46 -36.08
CA LEU A 536 23.95 2.11 -36.14
C LEU A 536 24.89 1.04 -35.57
N GLU A 537 26.21 1.28 -35.57
CA GLU A 537 27.18 0.34 -35.01
C GLU A 537 27.14 0.33 -33.49
N LYS A 538 26.94 1.51 -32.88
CA LYS A 538 26.79 1.66 -31.43
C LYS A 538 25.35 1.54 -30.93
N GLY A 539 24.37 1.48 -31.82
CA GLY A 539 22.95 1.48 -31.45
C GLY A 539 22.55 2.74 -30.68
N SER A 540 23.02 3.92 -31.13
CA SER A 540 22.74 5.19 -30.47
C SER A 540 22.42 6.30 -31.47
N ILE A 541 21.83 7.38 -30.99
CA ILE A 541 21.54 8.59 -31.76
C ILE A 541 22.07 9.81 -31.01
N ASP A 542 22.92 10.59 -31.68
CA ASP A 542 23.39 11.88 -31.19
C ASP A 542 22.45 12.98 -31.71
N PHE A 543 22.09 13.92 -30.85
CA PHE A 543 21.34 15.13 -31.18
C PHE A 543 22.20 16.37 -30.90
N LEU A 544 22.14 17.33 -31.81
CA LEU A 544 22.70 18.66 -31.63
C LEU A 544 21.68 19.68 -32.12
N THR A 545 21.12 20.46 -31.21
CA THR A 545 20.08 21.46 -31.51
C THR A 545 20.54 22.83 -31.04
N PRO A 546 21.20 23.62 -31.91
CA PRO A 546 21.35 25.05 -31.69
C PRO A 546 19.97 25.72 -31.64
N LYS A 547 19.79 26.62 -30.68
CA LYS A 547 18.56 27.39 -30.44
C LYS A 547 18.88 28.87 -30.33
N ALA A 548 18.02 29.69 -30.91
CA ALA A 548 18.04 31.13 -30.75
C ALA A 548 16.61 31.65 -30.58
N SER A 549 16.44 32.67 -29.76
CA SER A 549 15.17 33.38 -29.62
C SER A 549 15.44 34.88 -29.61
N ILE A 550 14.61 35.64 -30.30
CA ILE A 550 14.55 37.09 -30.19
C ILE A 550 13.20 37.43 -29.57
N ARG A 551 13.22 38.18 -28.49
CA ARG A 551 12.05 38.55 -27.71
C ARG A 551 11.98 40.06 -27.60
N TYR A 552 10.76 40.59 -27.71
CA TYR A 552 10.47 42.00 -27.48
C TYR A 552 9.18 42.16 -26.67
N ALA A 553 9.28 42.91 -25.58
CA ALA A 553 8.15 43.28 -24.73
C ALA A 553 8.17 44.80 -24.49
N PRO A 554 7.31 45.58 -25.17
CA PRO A 554 7.26 47.02 -24.99
C PRO A 554 6.67 47.42 -23.62
N GLY A 555 7.00 48.63 -23.19
CA GLY A 555 6.43 49.23 -21.98
C GLY A 555 7.36 49.16 -20.77
N HIS A 556 6.77 49.36 -19.59
CA HIS A 556 7.46 49.24 -18.31
C HIS A 556 7.03 47.95 -17.62
N MET A 557 7.87 47.44 -16.74
CA MET A 557 7.49 46.42 -15.77
C MET A 557 7.48 47.02 -14.37
N ARG A 558 6.86 46.32 -13.43
CA ARG A 558 6.99 46.64 -12.01
C ARG A 558 8.32 46.08 -11.49
N ASP A 559 8.91 46.79 -10.54
CA ASP A 559 10.04 46.30 -9.75
C ASP A 559 9.66 45.02 -8.99
N ILE A 560 10.43 43.97 -9.24
CA ILE A 560 10.34 42.68 -8.57
C ILE A 560 11.73 42.22 -8.10
N ASP A 561 12.68 43.13 -7.88
CA ASP A 561 14.07 42.81 -7.53
C ASP A 561 14.24 41.84 -6.32
N GLU A 562 13.34 41.90 -5.34
CA GLU A 562 13.30 41.05 -4.15
C GLU A 562 12.77 39.61 -4.41
N ASP A 563 12.31 39.29 -5.63
CA ASP A 563 11.78 37.97 -5.96
C ASP A 563 12.87 36.88 -6.00
N ASN A 564 12.44 35.65 -5.71
CA ASN A 564 13.31 34.46 -5.75
C ASN A 564 13.52 33.86 -7.16
N LEU A 565 13.31 34.64 -8.24
CA LEU A 565 13.51 34.15 -9.60
C LEU A 565 14.98 33.79 -9.82
N LYS A 566 15.21 32.54 -10.22
CA LYS A 566 16.52 32.07 -10.70
C LYS A 566 16.42 31.76 -12.19
N LEU A 567 17.36 32.25 -12.97
CA LEU A 567 17.50 31.82 -14.36
C LEU A 567 18.05 30.39 -14.37
N SER A 568 17.45 29.53 -15.18
CA SER A 568 17.92 28.17 -15.40
C SER A 568 17.68 27.78 -16.85
N TYR A 569 18.27 26.66 -17.29
CA TYR A 569 18.02 26.21 -18.66
C TYR A 569 16.53 25.96 -18.94
N SER A 570 15.75 25.55 -17.92
CA SER A 570 14.34 25.19 -18.10
C SER A 570 13.42 26.38 -18.40
N ASN A 571 13.74 27.59 -17.93
CA ASN A 571 12.96 28.80 -18.22
C ASN A 571 13.62 29.72 -19.26
N LEU A 572 14.85 29.41 -19.69
CA LEU A 572 15.67 30.25 -20.56
C LEU A 572 14.97 30.76 -21.83
N PHE A 573 14.19 29.90 -22.49
CA PHE A 573 13.50 30.20 -23.75
C PHE A 573 12.02 30.58 -23.59
N ALA A 574 11.53 30.77 -22.36
CA ALA A 574 10.15 31.18 -22.13
C ALA A 574 9.90 32.62 -22.62
N ILE A 575 8.71 32.87 -23.20
CA ILE A 575 8.29 34.23 -23.58
C ILE A 575 8.15 35.17 -22.38
N ASN A 576 7.92 34.63 -21.19
CA ASN A 576 8.02 35.33 -19.92
C ASN A 576 8.79 34.43 -18.95
N LYS A 577 9.98 34.85 -18.51
CA LYS A 577 10.86 34.01 -17.67
C LYS A 577 10.49 34.09 -16.19
N ASN A 578 9.81 35.16 -15.77
CA ASN A 578 9.26 35.24 -14.42
C ASN A 578 7.99 34.37 -14.29
N SER A 579 7.80 33.81 -13.10
CA SER A 579 6.61 33.03 -12.74
C SER A 579 5.53 33.87 -12.04
N GLN A 580 5.73 35.19 -11.97
CA GLN A 580 4.79 36.08 -11.32
C GLN A 580 3.50 36.19 -12.13
N LEU A 581 2.38 36.24 -11.39
CA LEU A 581 1.06 36.21 -11.99
C LEU A 581 0.79 37.47 -12.82
N ASP A 582 1.30 38.60 -12.37
CA ASP A 582 0.83 39.95 -12.62
C ASP A 582 1.84 40.86 -13.35
N VAL A 583 3.07 40.41 -13.53
CA VAL A 583 4.09 41.14 -14.30
C VAL A 583 4.56 40.33 -15.52
N VAL A 584 5.13 41.01 -16.51
CA VAL A 584 5.84 40.43 -17.64
C VAL A 584 7.18 41.14 -17.77
N GLU A 585 8.25 40.37 -17.96
CA GLU A 585 9.60 40.91 -18.24
C GLU A 585 9.53 41.91 -19.40
N ASN A 586 9.92 43.17 -19.23
CA ASN A 586 9.93 44.14 -20.34
C ASN A 586 11.28 44.11 -21.10
N GLY A 587 11.35 44.86 -22.20
CA GLY A 587 12.58 45.06 -22.96
C GLY A 587 12.77 44.11 -24.14
N ALA A 588 13.90 44.30 -24.83
CA ALA A 588 14.33 43.47 -25.94
C ALA A 588 15.48 42.57 -25.49
N SER A 589 15.39 41.27 -25.79
CA SER A 589 16.43 40.30 -25.45
C SER A 589 16.66 39.31 -26.59
N ALA A 590 17.91 38.89 -26.77
CA ALA A 590 18.26 37.74 -27.58
C ALA A 590 18.74 36.60 -26.67
N THR A 591 18.23 35.40 -26.87
CA THR A 591 18.64 34.21 -26.13
C THR A 591 19.31 33.25 -27.09
N ILE A 592 20.49 32.75 -26.73
CA ILE A 592 21.23 31.77 -27.52
C ILE A 592 21.52 30.56 -26.63
N GLY A 593 21.33 29.37 -27.18
CA GLY A 593 21.71 28.14 -26.49
C GLY A 593 21.89 26.98 -27.44
N PHE A 594 22.33 25.86 -26.90
CA PHE A 594 22.40 24.61 -27.63
C PHE A 594 22.04 23.44 -26.73
N GLU A 595 21.48 22.42 -27.36
CA GLU A 595 21.20 21.13 -26.73
C GLU A 595 22.04 20.07 -27.40
N LEU A 596 22.92 19.43 -26.64
CA LEU A 596 23.66 18.25 -27.06
C LEU A 596 23.16 17.06 -26.25
N SER A 597 22.78 15.96 -26.90
CA SER A 597 22.41 14.74 -26.19
C SER A 597 22.71 13.48 -27.00
N ASN A 598 22.89 12.37 -26.30
CA ASN A 598 22.97 11.04 -26.91
C ASN A 598 22.00 10.11 -26.20
N LEU A 599 21.25 9.37 -26.99
CA LEU A 599 20.26 8.40 -26.52
C LEU A 599 20.55 7.04 -27.12
N ASP A 600 20.25 5.99 -26.35
CA ASP A 600 20.21 4.63 -26.89
C ASP A 600 19.14 4.52 -27.98
N PHE A 601 19.42 3.74 -29.02
CA PHE A 601 18.54 3.57 -30.17
C PHE A 601 18.48 2.09 -30.57
N ASN A 602 17.35 1.44 -30.25
CA ASN A 602 17.09 0.05 -30.61
C ASN A 602 15.68 -0.09 -31.20
N GLU A 603 15.53 -0.83 -32.30
CA GLU A 603 14.23 -1.10 -32.96
C GLU A 603 13.33 0.13 -33.20
N ASN A 604 13.90 1.30 -33.52
CA ASN A 604 13.21 2.60 -33.66
C ASN A 604 12.62 3.19 -32.36
N ILE A 605 13.02 2.66 -31.20
CA ILE A 605 12.68 3.20 -29.89
C ILE A 605 13.92 3.89 -29.32
N THR A 606 13.74 5.11 -28.82
CA THR A 606 14.78 5.86 -28.10
C THR A 606 14.74 5.47 -26.62
N GLY A 607 15.90 5.14 -26.07
CA GLY A 607 16.09 4.79 -24.66
C GLY A 607 16.46 6.00 -23.79
N ASP A 608 17.19 5.73 -22.71
CA ASP A 608 17.65 6.78 -21.78
C ASP A 608 18.77 7.64 -22.39
N GLU A 609 18.89 8.88 -21.91
CA GLU A 609 20.02 9.76 -22.24
C GLU A 609 21.32 9.21 -21.62
N ASN A 610 22.28 8.83 -22.46
CA ASN A 610 23.64 8.48 -22.08
C ASN A 610 24.43 9.71 -21.63
N TYR A 611 24.31 10.80 -22.37
CA TYR A 611 24.80 12.10 -21.93
C TYR A 611 23.90 13.19 -22.49
N SER A 612 23.81 14.31 -21.77
CA SER A 612 23.20 15.54 -22.24
C SER A 612 23.94 16.76 -21.68
N LEU A 613 24.05 17.80 -22.49
CA LEU A 613 24.60 19.09 -22.12
C LEU A 613 23.74 20.17 -22.77
N TYR A 614 23.03 20.90 -21.93
CA TYR A 614 22.12 21.97 -22.31
C TYR A 614 22.67 23.27 -21.75
N LEU A 615 22.95 24.24 -22.62
CA LEU A 615 23.58 25.50 -22.24
C LEU A 615 22.93 26.66 -22.96
N GLY A 616 22.85 27.81 -22.29
CA GLY A 616 22.51 29.04 -22.96
C GLY A 616 22.59 30.27 -22.07
N GLN A 617 22.35 31.41 -22.71
CA GLN A 617 22.59 32.73 -22.13
C GLN A 617 21.64 33.76 -22.77
N VAL A 618 21.30 34.79 -22.00
CA VAL A 618 20.43 35.90 -22.43
C VAL A 618 21.27 37.15 -22.61
N PHE A 619 21.01 37.86 -23.70
CA PHE A 619 21.60 39.15 -24.04
C PHE A 619 20.49 40.19 -24.09
N ASN A 620 20.39 41.01 -23.05
CA ASN A 620 19.44 42.10 -22.96
C ASN A 620 20.00 43.34 -23.68
N LEU A 621 19.11 44.09 -24.33
CA LEU A 621 19.48 45.32 -25.03
C LEU A 621 19.90 46.42 -24.04
N GLU A 622 19.20 46.49 -22.90
CA GLU A 622 19.38 47.47 -21.82
C GLU A 622 19.43 46.74 -20.47
N GLU A 623 20.01 47.39 -19.46
CA GLU A 623 19.96 46.92 -18.06
C GLU A 623 18.56 47.17 -17.50
N ASN A 624 18.10 46.28 -16.61
CA ASN A 624 16.76 46.32 -16.06
C ASN A 624 16.77 45.98 -14.57
N PHE A 625 17.03 46.98 -13.74
CA PHE A 625 17.13 46.80 -12.29
C PHE A 625 15.81 46.39 -11.61
N ASP A 626 14.69 46.44 -12.33
CA ASP A 626 13.39 45.93 -11.86
C ASP A 626 13.35 44.39 -11.82
N MET A 627 14.33 43.69 -12.43
CA MET A 627 14.44 42.23 -12.42
C MET A 627 15.29 41.73 -11.23
N PRO A 628 15.03 40.51 -10.71
CA PRO A 628 15.82 39.94 -9.62
C PRO A 628 17.27 39.76 -10.01
N SER A 629 18.17 40.35 -9.23
CA SER A 629 19.62 40.16 -9.38
C SER A 629 20.01 38.67 -9.31
N ARG A 630 19.31 37.87 -8.50
CA ARG A 630 19.44 36.39 -8.41
C ARG A 630 19.22 35.67 -9.74
N SER A 631 18.56 36.30 -10.70
CA SER A 631 18.35 35.78 -12.05
C SER A 631 19.41 36.22 -13.06
N SER A 632 20.25 37.22 -12.72
CA SER A 632 21.17 37.95 -13.63
C SER A 632 20.51 38.61 -14.85
N LEU A 633 19.17 38.64 -14.90
CA LEU A 633 18.42 39.26 -16.01
C LEU A 633 18.33 40.79 -15.89
N ASP A 634 18.76 41.35 -14.77
CA ASP A 634 18.95 42.78 -14.53
C ASP A 634 20.10 43.38 -15.33
N GLN A 635 21.03 42.54 -15.80
CA GLN A 635 22.23 42.93 -16.54
C GLN A 635 22.03 42.82 -18.06
N LYS A 636 22.94 43.42 -18.85
CA LYS A 636 22.96 43.27 -20.32
C LYS A 636 23.28 41.86 -20.79
N VAL A 637 24.04 41.12 -20.01
CA VAL A 637 24.43 39.74 -20.31
C VAL A 637 24.15 38.94 -19.06
N SER A 638 23.26 37.96 -19.15
CA SER A 638 22.97 37.09 -18.01
C SER A 638 24.15 36.16 -17.73
N ASP A 639 24.11 35.51 -16.58
CA ASP A 639 24.87 34.29 -16.34
C ASP A 639 24.62 33.28 -17.47
N MET A 640 25.63 32.45 -17.72
CA MET A 640 25.46 31.26 -18.55
C MET A 640 24.89 30.14 -17.68
N VAL A 641 23.70 29.65 -18.04
CA VAL A 641 23.00 28.60 -17.31
C VAL A 641 23.04 27.28 -18.06
N GLY A 642 23.08 26.17 -17.34
CA GLY A 642 23.11 24.87 -17.98
C GLY A 642 22.76 23.68 -17.12
N ILE A 643 22.48 22.58 -17.81
CA ILE A 643 22.25 21.26 -17.23
C ILE A 643 23.13 20.26 -17.97
N GLY A 644 23.97 19.56 -17.21
CA GLY A 644 24.78 18.45 -17.71
C GLY A 644 24.35 17.14 -17.07
N LYS A 645 24.24 16.07 -17.85
CA LYS A 645 24.03 14.71 -17.37
C LYS A 645 24.99 13.78 -18.09
N VAL A 646 25.63 12.88 -17.36
CA VAL A 646 26.49 11.84 -17.93
C VAL A 646 26.22 10.52 -17.20
N LYS A 647 25.82 9.51 -17.96
CA LYS A 647 25.70 8.12 -17.55
C LYS A 647 26.99 7.41 -17.95
N PHE A 648 27.94 7.31 -17.03
CA PHE A 648 29.21 6.62 -17.28
C PHE A 648 29.02 5.09 -17.42
N SER A 649 27.97 4.56 -16.77
CA SER A 649 27.49 3.18 -16.94
C SER A 649 26.04 3.09 -16.47
N GLU A 650 25.37 1.94 -16.68
CA GLU A 650 24.05 1.64 -16.09
C GLU A 650 23.99 1.87 -14.57
N ASN A 651 25.15 1.76 -13.92
CA ASN A 651 25.29 1.81 -12.48
C ASN A 651 25.81 3.15 -11.97
N PHE A 652 26.27 4.06 -12.82
CA PHE A 652 26.86 5.32 -12.36
C PHE A 652 26.47 6.48 -13.26
N SER A 653 25.80 7.47 -12.66
CA SER A 653 25.40 8.69 -13.34
C SER A 653 25.72 9.91 -12.49
N ILE A 654 26.01 11.01 -13.19
CA ILE A 654 26.18 12.34 -12.62
C ILE A 654 25.23 13.28 -13.37
N LYS A 655 24.54 14.14 -12.62
CA LYS A 655 23.77 15.27 -13.13
C LYS A 655 24.24 16.53 -12.41
N ASN A 656 24.38 17.62 -13.14
CA ASN A 656 24.68 18.92 -12.58
C ASN A 656 23.81 20.00 -13.22
N GLU A 657 23.21 20.86 -12.40
CA GLU A 657 22.62 22.13 -12.85
C GLU A 657 23.50 23.26 -12.33
N PHE A 658 23.88 24.19 -13.21
CA PHE A 658 24.84 25.23 -12.86
C PHE A 658 24.52 26.58 -13.49
N SER A 659 25.03 27.63 -12.84
CA SER A 659 25.06 29.02 -13.33
C SER A 659 26.47 29.55 -13.19
N ILE A 660 27.04 30.04 -14.29
CA ILE A 660 28.39 30.63 -14.34
C ILE A 660 28.23 32.12 -14.64
N ASP A 661 28.98 32.94 -13.91
CA ASP A 661 28.95 34.39 -14.07
C ASP A 661 29.22 34.81 -15.52
N HIS A 662 28.69 35.96 -15.93
CA HIS A 662 28.77 36.44 -17.31
C HIS A 662 30.21 36.66 -17.80
N ASN A 663 31.16 36.82 -16.88
CA ASN A 663 32.60 36.96 -17.15
C ASN A 663 33.36 35.61 -17.13
N PHE A 664 32.68 34.51 -16.81
CA PHE A 664 33.21 33.14 -16.67
C PHE A 664 34.27 32.92 -15.57
N ASN A 665 34.40 33.83 -14.61
CA ASN A 665 35.37 33.71 -13.52
C ASN A 665 34.81 32.94 -12.31
N ASP A 666 33.51 33.06 -12.04
CA ASP A 666 32.88 32.53 -10.84
C ASP A 666 31.68 31.62 -11.17
N ILE A 667 31.43 30.64 -10.29
CA ILE A 667 30.23 29.78 -10.34
C ILE A 667 29.25 30.31 -9.30
N ASN A 668 28.11 30.83 -9.77
CA ASN A 668 27.07 31.39 -8.92
C ASN A 668 26.12 30.31 -8.38
N TYR A 669 25.96 29.20 -9.10
CA TYR A 669 25.13 28.07 -8.66
C TYR A 669 25.67 26.74 -9.13
N ASN A 670 25.58 25.72 -8.29
CA ASN A 670 25.96 24.35 -8.60
C ASN A 670 25.10 23.35 -7.79
N ASP A 671 24.31 22.52 -8.47
CA ASP A 671 23.52 21.42 -7.88
C ASP A 671 23.96 20.10 -8.52
N LEU A 672 25.00 19.51 -7.93
CA LEU A 672 25.64 18.28 -8.38
C LEU A 672 25.00 17.08 -7.68
N LYS A 673 24.49 16.13 -8.48
CA LYS A 673 23.92 14.86 -8.02
C LYS A 673 24.66 13.70 -8.66
N ALA A 674 25.21 12.83 -7.84
CA ALA A 674 25.85 11.59 -8.27
C ALA A 674 25.10 10.38 -7.70
N SER A 675 24.82 9.39 -8.54
CA SER A 675 24.13 8.15 -8.17
C SER A 675 24.96 6.96 -8.61
N LEU A 676 25.32 6.08 -7.67
CA LEU A 676 26.11 4.88 -7.88
C LEU A 676 25.36 3.64 -7.36
N LEU A 677 25.23 2.62 -8.21
CA LEU A 677 24.70 1.30 -7.90
C LEU A 677 25.84 0.28 -7.95
N LEU A 678 26.36 -0.11 -6.81
CA LEU A 678 27.44 -1.09 -6.70
C LEU A 678 26.88 -2.43 -6.20
N GLY A 679 26.40 -3.26 -7.13
CA GLY A 679 25.83 -4.57 -6.82
C GLY A 679 24.52 -4.44 -6.03
N ASN A 680 24.58 -4.73 -4.73
CA ASN A 680 23.47 -4.63 -3.78
C ASN A 680 23.47 -3.32 -2.98
N ALA A 681 24.41 -2.40 -3.26
CA ALA A 681 24.50 -1.10 -2.62
C ALA A 681 24.10 0.03 -3.59
N LYS A 682 23.31 0.98 -3.10
CA LYS A 682 22.97 2.25 -3.75
C LYS A 682 23.58 3.37 -2.92
N PHE A 683 24.26 4.29 -3.59
CA PHE A 683 24.91 5.43 -2.98
C PHE A 683 24.58 6.68 -3.79
N ASN A 684 23.96 7.65 -3.15
CA ASN A 684 23.68 8.96 -3.72
C ASN A 684 24.45 10.03 -2.95
N ILE A 685 25.01 10.99 -3.68
CA ILE A 685 25.55 12.22 -3.13
C ILE A 685 24.87 13.40 -3.85
N GLY A 686 24.44 14.38 -3.09
CA GLY A 686 24.06 15.71 -3.56
C GLY A 686 24.96 16.78 -2.97
N TYR A 687 25.46 17.69 -3.79
CA TYR A 687 26.19 18.88 -3.37
C TYR A 687 25.50 20.11 -3.99
N LEU A 688 25.00 20.98 -3.13
CA LEU A 688 24.36 22.24 -3.51
C LEU A 688 25.24 23.40 -3.03
N GLU A 689 25.55 24.32 -3.93
CA GLU A 689 26.31 25.54 -3.67
C GLU A 689 25.61 26.72 -4.35
N GLU A 690 25.33 27.76 -3.58
CA GLU A 690 24.82 29.06 -4.02
C GLU A 690 25.83 30.14 -3.60
N ASN A 691 26.29 30.94 -4.55
CA ASN A 691 27.28 32.00 -4.35
C ASN A 691 26.80 33.35 -4.91
N ASN A 692 27.49 34.43 -4.54
CA ASN A 692 27.32 35.78 -5.09
C ASN A 692 25.87 36.28 -5.06
N HIS A 693 25.33 36.69 -6.21
CA HIS A 693 23.97 37.22 -6.34
C HIS A 693 22.88 36.16 -6.15
N ILE A 694 23.24 34.87 -6.21
CA ILE A 694 22.30 33.79 -5.98
C ILE A 694 22.13 33.59 -4.48
N GLY A 695 23.21 33.38 -3.73
CA GLY A 695 23.11 33.18 -2.29
C GLY A 695 24.45 32.87 -1.65
N ASN A 696 24.41 32.26 -0.47
CA ASN A 696 25.59 31.84 0.28
C ASN A 696 25.37 30.48 0.96
N ASN A 697 24.58 29.61 0.35
CA ASN A 697 24.21 28.32 0.92
C ASN A 697 25.11 27.22 0.37
N SER A 698 25.64 26.35 1.24
CA SER A 698 26.37 25.16 0.84
C SER A 698 25.93 23.94 1.65
N TYR A 699 25.48 22.89 0.95
CA TYR A 699 24.94 21.68 1.56
C TYR A 699 25.49 20.41 0.92
N LEU A 700 25.82 19.44 1.76
CA LEU A 700 26.11 18.06 1.37
C LEU A 700 24.99 17.15 1.85
N LYS A 701 24.40 16.39 0.92
CA LYS A 701 23.44 15.32 1.20
C LYS A 701 24.02 13.98 0.75
N SER A 702 23.86 12.95 1.56
CA SER A 702 24.27 11.59 1.19
C SER A 702 23.24 10.57 1.63
N ASP A 703 22.88 9.68 0.72
CA ASP A 703 21.96 8.57 0.98
C ASP A 703 22.66 7.27 0.59
N PHE A 704 22.85 6.39 1.55
CA PHE A 704 23.47 5.08 1.37
C PHE A 704 22.45 4.00 1.72
N LYS A 705 22.27 3.02 0.85
CA LYS A 705 21.42 1.86 1.09
C LYS A 705 22.12 0.60 0.62
N ILE A 706 22.20 -0.42 1.47
CA ILE A 706 22.80 -1.71 1.13
C ILE A 706 21.86 -2.86 1.49
N GLU A 707 21.60 -3.72 0.52
CA GLU A 707 20.88 -4.97 0.71
C GLU A 707 21.88 -6.08 1.09
N ILE A 708 22.24 -6.17 2.37
CA ILE A 708 23.19 -7.16 2.91
C ILE A 708 22.87 -8.58 2.41
N ASN A 709 21.58 -8.92 2.34
CA ASN A 709 21.06 -10.11 1.66
C ASN A 709 19.56 -9.92 1.36
N LYS A 710 18.91 -10.96 0.80
CA LYS A 710 17.46 -10.96 0.46
C LYS A 710 16.51 -10.59 1.61
N SER A 711 16.99 -10.58 2.86
CA SER A 711 16.18 -10.30 4.04
C SER A 711 16.67 -9.15 4.90
N ASN A 712 17.85 -8.57 4.62
CA ASN A 712 18.43 -7.56 5.49
C ASN A 712 18.85 -6.38 4.63
N ASN A 713 18.36 -5.19 4.96
CA ASN A 713 18.83 -3.95 4.38
C ASN A 713 19.24 -2.96 5.48
N LEU A 714 20.22 -2.14 5.15
CA LEU A 714 20.72 -1.05 5.97
C LEU A 714 20.65 0.22 5.13
N SER A 715 20.14 1.31 5.68
CA SER A 715 20.22 2.63 5.08
C SER A 715 20.81 3.65 6.04
N PHE A 716 21.52 4.62 5.49
CA PHE A 716 22.13 5.73 6.19
C PHE A 716 21.92 7.01 5.38
N ASP A 717 21.33 8.02 6.00
CA ASP A 717 21.08 9.32 5.38
C ASP A 717 21.78 10.42 6.18
N LEU A 718 22.37 11.39 5.50
CA LEU A 718 23.11 12.51 6.10
C LEU A 718 22.80 13.80 5.37
N LYS A 719 22.54 14.87 6.14
CA LYS A 719 22.53 16.24 5.62
C LYS A 719 23.45 17.13 6.46
N LYS A 720 24.39 17.80 5.80
CA LYS A 720 25.35 18.72 6.43
C LYS A 720 25.29 20.07 5.74
N ASN A 721 25.24 21.13 6.53
CA ASN A 721 25.47 22.50 6.09
C ASN A 721 26.98 22.76 6.15
N LEU A 722 27.60 23.05 5.00
CA LEU A 722 29.04 23.23 4.86
C LEU A 722 29.50 24.64 5.24
N GLU A 723 28.61 25.63 5.16
CA GLU A 723 28.90 27.02 5.58
C GLU A 723 29.07 27.15 7.09
N THR A 724 28.19 26.49 7.84
CA THR A 724 28.20 26.49 9.32
C THR A 724 29.00 25.34 9.92
N ASP A 725 29.55 24.46 9.06
CA ASP A 725 30.18 23.18 9.43
C ASP A 725 29.29 22.30 10.34
N SER A 726 27.97 22.42 10.23
CA SER A 726 27.00 21.76 11.11
C SER A 726 26.27 20.62 10.40
N THR A 727 26.12 19.48 11.09
CA THR A 727 25.24 18.41 10.65
C THR A 727 23.80 18.76 11.03
N GLU A 728 22.86 18.69 10.10
CA GLU A 728 21.45 18.93 10.42
C GLU A 728 20.79 17.68 10.99
N PHE A 729 21.03 16.53 10.35
CA PHE A 729 20.58 15.23 10.81
C PHE A 729 21.42 14.10 10.23
N TYR A 730 21.35 12.95 10.89
CA TYR A 730 21.63 11.68 10.25
C TYR A 730 20.66 10.60 10.72
N ASN A 731 20.36 9.68 9.81
CA ASN A 731 19.45 8.56 10.03
C ASN A 731 20.20 7.26 9.77
N LEU A 732 19.99 6.27 10.63
CA LEU A 732 20.47 4.90 10.45
C LEU A 732 19.28 3.96 10.61
N ALA A 733 18.91 3.27 9.54
CA ALA A 733 17.81 2.32 9.57
C ALA A 733 18.26 0.92 9.17
N TYR A 734 17.88 -0.08 9.96
CA TYR A 734 18.08 -1.49 9.67
C TYR A 734 16.73 -2.18 9.56
N ASN A 735 16.47 -2.81 8.43
CA ASN A 735 15.26 -3.58 8.21
C ASN A 735 15.55 -5.04 7.96
N TYR A 736 14.83 -5.89 8.70
CA TYR A 736 14.75 -7.32 8.52
C TYR A 736 13.40 -7.70 7.89
N VAL A 737 13.41 -8.19 6.66
CA VAL A 737 12.20 -8.56 5.90
C VAL A 737 12.30 -10.00 5.43
N ASN A 738 11.33 -10.84 5.78
CA ASN A 738 11.18 -12.15 5.19
C ASN A 738 9.74 -12.37 4.71
N ASP A 739 9.43 -13.63 4.37
CA ASP A 739 8.15 -14.06 3.83
C ASP A 739 6.95 -13.89 4.79
N CYS A 740 7.16 -13.77 6.10
CA CYS A 740 6.09 -13.74 7.10
C CYS A 740 6.34 -12.82 8.31
N LEU A 741 7.51 -12.19 8.39
CA LEU A 741 7.96 -11.30 9.47
C LEU A 741 8.72 -10.11 8.86
N ARG A 742 8.38 -8.92 9.31
CA ARG A 742 9.11 -7.67 9.08
C ARG A 742 9.48 -7.06 10.41
N ALA A 743 10.69 -6.56 10.55
CA ALA A 743 11.13 -5.80 11.70
C ALA A 743 12.04 -4.66 11.23
N GLY A 744 11.90 -3.48 11.82
CA GLY A 744 12.73 -2.33 11.53
C GLY A 744 13.22 -1.68 12.81
N LEU A 745 14.48 -1.25 12.80
CA LEU A 745 15.10 -0.45 13.85
C LEU A 745 15.64 0.81 13.19
N VAL A 746 15.24 1.97 13.70
CA VAL A 746 15.62 3.26 13.15
C VAL A 746 16.18 4.14 14.26
N TYR A 747 17.39 4.66 14.04
CA TYR A 747 18.00 5.67 14.89
C TYR A 747 18.11 6.96 14.09
N ARG A 748 17.50 8.03 14.59
CA ARG A 748 17.53 9.38 14.00
C ARG A 748 18.15 10.31 15.01
N ARG A 749 19.14 11.09 14.58
CA ARG A 749 19.68 12.20 15.36
C ARG A 749 19.47 13.49 14.62
N GLU A 750 18.91 14.45 15.33
CA GLU A 750 18.62 15.78 14.81
C GLU A 750 19.32 16.83 15.66
N PHE A 751 19.92 17.80 15.00
CA PHE A 751 20.74 18.83 15.66
C PHE A 751 20.07 20.19 15.70
N TYR A 752 18.90 20.33 15.08
CA TYR A 752 18.16 21.58 15.11
C TYR A 752 17.45 21.75 16.46
N THR A 753 17.39 22.99 16.93
CA THR A 753 16.65 23.39 18.12
C THR A 753 15.65 24.45 17.73
N ASP A 754 14.38 24.25 18.06
CA ASP A 754 13.31 25.23 17.82
C ASP A 754 12.31 25.19 18.97
N ARG A 755 12.18 26.29 19.72
CA ARG A 755 11.29 26.37 20.90
C ARG A 755 11.51 25.15 21.81
N ASP A 756 10.49 24.36 22.12
CA ASP A 756 10.57 23.15 22.95
C ASP A 756 11.11 21.90 22.22
N ILE A 757 11.48 22.03 20.95
CA ILE A 757 12.27 21.05 20.21
C ILE A 757 13.75 21.26 20.55
N GLU A 758 14.34 20.25 21.17
CA GLU A 758 15.77 20.19 21.44
C GLU A 758 16.45 19.21 20.47
N ALA A 759 17.78 19.31 20.36
CA ALA A 759 18.55 18.34 19.61
C ALA A 759 18.27 16.95 20.17
N SER A 760 17.74 16.06 19.33
CA SER A 760 17.09 14.84 19.77
C SER A 760 17.77 13.60 19.21
N ASP A 761 17.81 12.57 20.06
CA ASP A 761 18.09 11.21 19.67
C ASP A 761 16.76 10.44 19.74
N THR A 762 16.36 9.85 18.63
CA THR A 762 15.12 9.07 18.52
C THR A 762 15.44 7.64 18.08
N LEU A 763 15.02 6.67 18.89
CA LEU A 763 15.12 5.24 18.57
C LEU A 763 13.72 4.66 18.39
N MET A 764 13.44 4.11 17.20
CA MET A 764 12.16 3.52 16.85
C MET A 764 12.32 2.03 16.53
N PHE A 765 11.43 1.22 17.08
CA PHE A 765 11.37 -0.21 16.79
C PHE A 765 9.95 -0.64 16.44
N ASN A 766 9.80 -1.34 15.31
CA ASN A 766 8.53 -1.87 14.86
C ASN A 766 8.68 -3.29 14.31
N VAL A 767 7.69 -4.13 14.59
CA VAL A 767 7.62 -5.54 14.14
C VAL A 767 6.23 -5.81 13.59
N SER A 768 6.18 -6.37 12.38
CA SER A 768 4.95 -6.80 11.72
C SER A 768 5.00 -8.29 11.39
N LEU A 769 3.97 -9.02 11.81
CA LEU A 769 3.81 -10.45 11.54
C LEU A 769 2.69 -10.64 10.52
N PHE A 770 2.96 -11.28 9.39
CA PHE A 770 1.91 -11.61 8.41
C PHE A 770 1.30 -12.96 8.77
N PRO A 771 -0.04 -13.07 8.89
CA PRO A 771 -1.07 -12.16 8.37
C PRO A 771 -1.66 -11.18 9.42
N PHE A 772 -1.10 -11.09 10.63
CA PHE A 772 -1.70 -10.41 11.78
C PHE A 772 -1.44 -8.90 11.85
N GLY A 773 -0.59 -8.34 10.99
CA GLY A 773 -0.19 -6.94 11.01
C GLY A 773 -0.17 -6.31 9.62
N GLY A 774 -0.35 -4.98 9.60
CA GLY A 774 -0.23 -4.16 8.39
C GLY A 774 1.18 -4.13 7.81
N VAL A 775 1.28 -3.64 6.57
CA VAL A 775 2.48 -3.71 5.71
C VAL A 775 3.55 -2.67 6.07
N SER A 776 3.24 -1.67 6.90
CA SER A 776 4.14 -0.55 7.19
C SER A 776 5.36 -0.99 7.99
N LEU A 777 6.53 -0.90 7.34
CA LEU A 777 7.81 -0.82 8.02
C LEU A 777 7.88 0.54 8.73
N PRO A 778 8.69 0.70 9.79
CA PRO A 778 9.06 2.04 10.22
C PRO A 778 9.86 2.67 9.07
N THR A 779 9.18 3.46 8.25
CA THR A 779 9.79 4.27 7.21
C THR A 779 9.83 5.69 7.74
N ILE A 780 11.02 6.28 7.75
CA ILE A 780 11.12 7.73 7.71
C ILE A 780 11.16 8.04 6.23
N ASP A 781 9.99 8.12 5.60
CA ASP A 781 9.92 8.81 4.31
C ASP A 781 9.81 10.30 4.67
N ARG A 782 10.65 11.12 4.04
CA ARG A 782 10.61 12.58 4.11
C ARG A 782 10.15 13.13 2.77
#